data_AF-A0A3A8LK55-F1
#
_entry.id   AF-A0A3A8LK55-F1
#
_cell.length_a   1.000
_cell.length_b   1.000
_cell.length_c   1.000
_cell.angle_alpha   90.00
_cell.angle_beta   90.00
_cell.angle_gamma   90.00
#
_symmetry.space_group_name_H-M   'P 1'
#
loop_
_entity.id
_entity.type
_entity.pdbx_description
1 polymer ?
#
loop_
_entity_poly.entity_id
_entity_poly.type
_entity_poly.pdbx_seq_one_letter_code
_entity_poly.pdbx_strand_id
1 'polypeptide(L)'
;MRWGKPVGLASSLSPLLILACVCLASPAHARDWFVRAGSTGGDGSREKPFADPWMALERVEANDKVHVAAGRYFGKLEKGNWVLSFPGVELLGGYDANFRERNPWKSLTELTWRKGAANRPDISLARVSTSTERDTAGATIDGFLIDMQDYYEYAGEGGNFNPMALLRNGAVDLAKGGILRNCMIVNSINAVRTSPGAVVENNVIVNSLFAAVSAKGGGDHDLPVTLRDNTIAFVWATKAIAEGGTEGAGIDVTNKALVENNLLVHSDNHGAQIIVPAKVTFQNNAFWRNLYSNVTFYFQGKKSSLDDSDIAEAEDAGFARAGGNIAVDPKLPFDNAWYEKFTRRATLGKKFDAKAWEETRTAAGFPATGEQVELFAPAYPPQAVAALIAPKNPALKQGARVKTLPVSFSAVAATTVSKTYAKAGLDSLAANPKGYDGKDLQLIVGVQGVANPDNGPPGTSRETHKAVFLIDAKNESRVTGFFKKGTALERAIDAIPNYGSGPPRDLFVVRGTAHFRAGGYPKHALVIDAIEPYEKEVVASERPKGRDWFVRAGESGGDGSREKPFRDPFQAIEQAGRGDRILVATGEYGGKLKSGKWMVDGKQYLALLGGWDRDFNKRDPWNTPSLFSWPSDSKTAPQGYLFEGNGDHTGLIVDGFVFDRRTLNRYDKDGFIDLNTSPDNEHLWVSSPESVIRNCTFVNGAGAAVRMSNGVTFENNLVVNVFNEGVRVTGGFGTRPAQIRDNTFLFVWNRNRPHQGSSSTGSGLAVTGNAPAVVDGNVFQYIDNFGVKSESQLNELVLTNNAFFRNWAAFRSTLGTPPPTVDEKSMHLLADLPFKKAEGNVVVDGGFDIDPAFYASWFARTSQLTGLFTPEEWNQIAPKPTGGEAAKPGVGRALDWKQAAKLFPRNAQVKGARLKKLESGSDR
;
A
#
# COMPACT_ATOMS: atom_id res chain seq x y z
N MET A 1 11.87 -56.47 -66.69
CA MET A 1 10.42 -56.24 -66.86
C MET A 1 9.69 -56.71 -65.60
N ARG A 2 8.74 -55.90 -65.11
CA ARG A 2 7.60 -56.10 -64.16
C ARG A 2 7.55 -57.19 -63.06
N TRP A 3 6.85 -56.75 -62.00
CA TRP A 3 6.38 -57.26 -60.69
C TRP A 3 5.41 -58.47 -60.59
N GLY A 4 5.22 -58.99 -59.36
CA GLY A 4 4.01 -59.72 -58.86
C GLY A 4 4.00 -60.05 -57.33
N LYS A 5 2.83 -59.96 -56.67
CA LYS A 5 2.51 -60.11 -55.20
C LYS A 5 2.34 -61.59 -54.71
N PRO A 6 1.97 -61.87 -53.43
CA PRO A 6 0.54 -62.05 -53.01
C PRO A 6 0.15 -61.70 -51.53
N VAL A 7 -1.09 -62.04 -51.13
CA VAL A 7 -1.91 -61.71 -49.93
C VAL A 7 -2.24 -62.97 -49.07
N GLY A 8 -2.51 -62.83 -47.76
CA GLY A 8 -3.27 -63.78 -46.88
C GLY A 8 -3.67 -63.11 -45.54
N LEU A 9 -4.93 -63.07 -45.10
CA LEU A 9 -5.86 -64.05 -44.45
C LEU A 9 -5.81 -64.03 -42.90
N ALA A 10 -6.99 -63.99 -42.26
CA ALA A 10 -7.22 -63.69 -40.84
C ALA A 10 -7.81 -64.88 -40.04
N SER A 11 -7.45 -65.02 -38.75
CA SER A 11 -8.38 -65.18 -37.61
C SER A 11 -7.67 -65.36 -36.24
N SER A 12 -8.25 -64.68 -35.23
CA SER A 12 -8.27 -64.85 -33.76
C SER A 12 -6.98 -64.97 -32.92
N LEU A 13 -6.79 -64.00 -32.01
CA LEU A 13 -6.65 -64.18 -30.53
C LEU A 13 -6.46 -62.82 -29.83
N SER A 14 -7.21 -62.57 -28.75
CA SER A 14 -7.00 -61.45 -27.83
C SER A 14 -5.67 -61.58 -27.06
N PRO A 15 -5.11 -60.44 -26.60
CA PRO A 15 -4.84 -60.33 -25.18
C PRO A 15 -5.20 -58.96 -24.57
N LEU A 16 -5.39 -59.00 -23.25
CA LEU A 16 -5.53 -57.90 -22.30
C LEU A 16 -4.61 -56.70 -22.60
N LEU A 17 -5.18 -55.49 -22.59
CA LEU A 17 -4.43 -54.26 -22.33
C LEU A 17 -4.72 -53.80 -20.90
N ILE A 18 -3.71 -53.91 -20.03
CA ILE A 18 -3.69 -53.28 -18.71
C ILE A 18 -3.42 -51.79 -18.96
N LEU A 19 -4.46 -50.95 -18.82
CA LEU A 19 -4.32 -49.50 -18.86
C LEU A 19 -3.88 -49.02 -17.47
N ALA A 20 -2.56 -48.88 -17.28
CA ALA A 20 -2.02 -48.16 -16.14
C ALA A 20 -2.31 -46.66 -16.31
N CYS A 21 -3.38 -46.17 -15.69
CA CYS A 21 -3.64 -44.74 -15.54
C CYS A 21 -2.61 -44.14 -14.56
N VAL A 22 -1.45 -43.76 -15.10
CA VAL A 22 -0.56 -42.82 -14.42
C VAL A 22 -1.25 -41.46 -14.45
N CYS A 23 -1.80 -41.04 -13.31
CA CYS A 23 -2.21 -39.66 -13.08
C CYS A 23 -0.95 -38.79 -13.05
N LEU A 24 -0.43 -38.43 -14.23
CA LEU A 24 0.52 -37.34 -14.36
C LEU A 24 -0.24 -36.06 -14.00
N ALA A 25 0.09 -35.46 -12.86
CA ALA A 25 -0.29 -34.10 -12.56
C ALA A 25 0.27 -33.21 -13.68
N SER A 26 -0.60 -32.68 -14.54
CA SER A 26 -0.21 -31.72 -15.57
C SER A 26 0.54 -30.57 -14.89
N PRO A 27 1.75 -30.19 -15.33
CA PRO A 27 2.36 -28.96 -14.86
C PRO A 27 1.40 -27.83 -15.20
N ALA A 28 1.01 -27.03 -14.20
CA ALA A 28 0.30 -25.79 -14.45
C ALA A 28 1.12 -25.00 -15.48
N HIS A 29 0.54 -24.79 -16.66
CA HIS A 29 1.20 -24.07 -17.73
C HIS A 29 1.45 -22.63 -17.27
N ALA A 30 2.70 -22.17 -17.39
CA ALA A 30 3.08 -20.77 -17.19
C ALA A 30 2.12 -19.85 -17.95
N ARG A 31 1.54 -18.86 -17.27
CA ARG A 31 0.61 -17.90 -17.84
C ARG A 31 1.34 -16.63 -18.26
N ASP A 32 0.88 -16.05 -19.36
CA ASP A 32 1.32 -14.73 -19.79
C ASP A 32 0.36 -13.65 -19.29
N TRP A 33 0.93 -12.56 -18.80
CA TRP A 33 0.25 -11.36 -18.36
C TRP A 33 0.72 -10.17 -19.21
N PHE A 34 -0.19 -9.32 -19.64
CA PHE A 34 0.10 -8.19 -20.51
C PHE A 34 -0.13 -6.87 -19.78
N VAL A 35 0.79 -5.93 -19.97
CA VAL A 35 0.80 -4.63 -19.31
C VAL A 35 1.03 -3.52 -20.34
N ARG A 36 0.20 -2.48 -20.28
CA ARG A 36 0.31 -1.29 -21.13
C ARG A 36 -0.10 -0.05 -20.34
N ALA A 37 0.81 0.92 -20.25
CA ALA A 37 0.55 2.20 -19.60
C ALA A 37 -0.72 2.87 -20.14
N GLY A 38 -1.51 3.46 -19.24
CA GLY A 38 -2.77 4.15 -19.58
C GLY A 38 -3.99 3.23 -19.77
N SER A 39 -3.84 1.91 -19.65
CA SER A 39 -4.98 0.98 -19.65
C SER A 39 -5.87 1.17 -18.41
N THR A 40 -7.18 0.94 -18.54
CA THR A 40 -8.15 1.05 -17.44
C THR A 40 -8.96 -0.24 -17.32
N GLY A 41 -9.13 -0.74 -16.09
CA GLY A 41 -9.92 -1.96 -15.83
C GLY A 41 -9.40 -3.23 -16.52
N GLY A 42 -8.09 -3.32 -16.78
CA GLY A 42 -7.48 -4.48 -17.42
C GLY A 42 -7.61 -5.77 -16.62
N ASP A 43 -7.75 -6.91 -17.29
CA ASP A 43 -7.75 -8.26 -16.70
C ASP A 43 -6.41 -8.99 -16.91
N GLY A 44 -5.44 -8.32 -17.55
CA GLY A 44 -4.11 -8.84 -17.81
C GLY A 44 -4.00 -9.71 -19.06
N SER A 45 -5.10 -9.90 -19.79
CA SER A 45 -5.05 -10.43 -21.16
C SER A 45 -4.40 -9.44 -22.11
N ARG A 46 -3.99 -9.90 -23.30
CA ARG A 46 -3.41 -9.02 -24.33
C ARG A 46 -4.42 -8.00 -24.84
N GLU A 47 -5.70 -8.37 -24.86
CA GLU A 47 -6.82 -7.54 -25.30
C GLU A 47 -7.18 -6.48 -24.26
N LYS A 48 -7.05 -6.81 -22.96
CA LYS A 48 -7.30 -5.91 -21.83
C LYS A 48 -6.11 -5.92 -20.86
N PRO A 49 -4.95 -5.36 -21.27
CA PRO A 49 -3.74 -5.37 -20.46
C PRO A 49 -3.92 -4.58 -19.17
N PHE A 50 -3.17 -4.95 -18.14
CA PHE A 50 -3.07 -4.17 -16.91
C PHE A 50 -2.39 -2.82 -17.17
N ALA A 51 -2.65 -1.84 -16.32
CA ALA A 51 -2.09 -0.49 -16.44
C ALA A 51 -0.63 -0.40 -15.99
N ASP A 52 -0.21 -1.26 -15.07
CA ASP A 52 1.12 -1.24 -14.44
C ASP A 52 1.60 -2.66 -14.08
N PRO A 53 2.92 -2.96 -14.12
CA PRO A 53 3.43 -4.28 -13.77
C PRO A 53 3.04 -4.78 -12.39
N TRP A 54 2.84 -3.91 -11.39
CA TRP A 54 2.49 -4.37 -10.04
C TRP A 54 1.17 -5.17 -10.04
N MET A 55 0.22 -4.81 -10.91
CA MET A 55 -1.07 -5.50 -11.01
C MET A 55 -0.90 -6.96 -11.45
N ALA A 56 0.03 -7.20 -12.37
CA ALA A 56 0.41 -8.56 -12.77
C ALA A 56 1.18 -9.27 -11.64
N LEU A 57 2.17 -8.61 -11.03
CA LEU A 57 3.01 -9.19 -9.97
C LEU A 57 2.21 -9.62 -8.72
N GLU A 58 1.04 -9.04 -8.48
CA GLU A 58 0.11 -9.48 -7.42
C GLU A 58 -0.74 -10.70 -7.80
N ARG A 59 -0.70 -11.14 -9.06
CA ARG A 59 -1.49 -12.25 -9.61
C ARG A 59 -0.64 -13.40 -10.12
N VAL A 60 0.60 -13.13 -10.53
CA VAL A 60 1.53 -14.14 -11.03
C VAL A 60 1.68 -15.31 -10.07
N GLU A 61 1.86 -16.48 -10.65
CA GLU A 61 2.34 -17.71 -10.02
C GLU A 61 3.76 -18.02 -10.52
N ALA A 62 4.38 -19.07 -9.99
CA ALA A 62 5.71 -19.49 -10.41
C ALA A 62 5.76 -19.80 -11.92
N ASN A 63 6.83 -19.34 -12.57
CA ASN A 63 7.09 -19.44 -14.01
C ASN A 63 6.21 -18.57 -14.93
N ASP A 64 5.30 -17.75 -14.38
CA ASP A 64 4.51 -16.81 -15.19
C ASP A 64 5.39 -15.73 -15.85
N LYS A 65 4.90 -15.20 -16.97
CA LYS A 65 5.56 -14.12 -17.72
C LYS A 65 4.72 -12.86 -17.70
N VAL A 66 5.37 -11.71 -17.53
CA VAL A 66 4.75 -10.39 -17.54
C VAL A 66 5.36 -9.58 -18.69
N HIS A 67 4.61 -9.44 -19.77
CA HIS A 67 4.98 -8.68 -20.96
C HIS A 67 4.58 -7.22 -20.79
N VAL A 68 5.56 -6.32 -20.79
CA VAL A 68 5.36 -4.90 -20.53
C VAL A 68 5.67 -4.09 -21.79
N ALA A 69 4.65 -3.40 -22.30
CA ALA A 69 4.78 -2.50 -23.42
C ALA A 69 5.54 -1.22 -23.04
N ALA A 70 6.08 -0.53 -24.05
CA ALA A 70 6.72 0.77 -23.89
C ALA A 70 5.78 1.76 -23.19
N GLY A 71 6.35 2.57 -22.30
CA GLY A 71 5.60 3.50 -21.46
C GLY A 71 6.26 3.72 -20.11
N ARG A 72 5.66 4.63 -19.32
CA ARG A 72 6.11 4.96 -17.96
C ARG A 72 5.19 4.32 -16.93
N TYR A 73 5.79 3.67 -15.95
CA TYR A 73 5.11 2.92 -14.91
C TYR A 73 5.52 3.45 -13.55
N PHE A 74 4.57 3.45 -12.60
CA PHE A 74 4.70 4.14 -11.33
C PHE A 74 4.55 3.21 -10.12
N GLY A 75 4.22 1.94 -10.32
CA GLY A 75 4.12 0.97 -9.25
C GLY A 75 2.87 1.18 -8.40
N LYS A 76 2.67 0.30 -7.42
CA LYS A 76 1.47 0.31 -6.58
C LYS A 76 1.41 1.60 -5.78
N LEU A 77 0.26 2.28 -5.79
CA LEU A 77 0.07 3.60 -5.17
C LEU A 77 1.03 4.67 -5.71
N GLU A 78 1.56 4.48 -6.92
CA GLU A 78 2.55 5.35 -7.54
C GLU A 78 3.85 5.49 -6.73
N LYS A 79 4.20 4.50 -5.88
CA LYS A 79 5.40 4.50 -5.05
C LYS A 79 6.70 4.21 -5.82
N GLY A 80 6.60 3.62 -6.99
CA GLY A 80 7.73 3.26 -7.84
C GLY A 80 8.56 2.13 -7.23
N ASN A 81 7.94 1.10 -6.66
CA ASN A 81 8.63 -0.12 -6.25
C ASN A 81 7.90 -1.34 -6.83
N TRP A 82 8.65 -2.32 -7.32
CA TRP A 82 8.13 -3.59 -7.83
C TRP A 82 8.89 -4.78 -7.22
N VAL A 83 8.17 -5.84 -6.88
CA VAL A 83 8.74 -7.04 -6.23
C VAL A 83 8.27 -8.30 -6.93
N LEU A 84 9.22 -9.10 -7.44
CA LEU A 84 8.98 -10.45 -7.95
C LEU A 84 8.97 -11.42 -6.77
N SER A 85 7.87 -12.13 -6.57
CA SER A 85 7.63 -12.90 -5.34
C SER A 85 7.70 -14.42 -5.50
N PHE A 86 7.91 -14.94 -6.70
CA PHE A 86 7.86 -16.37 -6.97
C PHE A 86 8.99 -16.82 -7.91
N PRO A 87 9.38 -18.11 -7.86
CA PRO A 87 10.44 -18.63 -8.70
C PRO A 87 10.03 -18.63 -10.17
N GLY A 88 11.01 -18.45 -11.06
CA GLY A 88 10.83 -18.49 -12.51
C GLY A 88 9.98 -17.39 -13.12
N VAL A 89 9.46 -16.43 -12.34
CA VAL A 89 8.67 -15.32 -12.89
C VAL A 89 9.56 -14.45 -13.79
N GLU A 90 9.11 -14.20 -15.01
CA GLU A 90 9.81 -13.33 -15.96
C GLU A 90 9.08 -11.99 -16.11
N LEU A 91 9.69 -10.90 -15.64
CA LEU A 91 9.24 -9.54 -15.92
C LEU A 91 9.98 -9.03 -17.17
N LEU A 92 9.25 -8.82 -18.27
CA LEU A 92 9.79 -8.64 -19.62
C LEU A 92 9.35 -7.29 -20.22
N GLY A 93 10.24 -6.30 -20.18
CA GLY A 93 10.09 -5.02 -20.86
C GLY A 93 10.58 -5.05 -22.31
N GLY A 94 10.41 -3.91 -22.98
CA GLY A 94 10.88 -3.67 -24.34
C GLY A 94 9.85 -3.97 -25.42
N TYR A 95 8.60 -4.27 -25.10
CA TYR A 95 7.58 -4.51 -26.13
C TYR A 95 7.10 -3.19 -26.73
N ASP A 96 6.80 -3.18 -28.03
CA ASP A 96 6.01 -2.08 -28.60
C ASP A 96 4.58 -2.06 -28.02
N ALA A 97 3.83 -0.99 -28.28
CA ALA A 97 2.47 -0.83 -27.76
C ALA A 97 1.51 -1.97 -28.16
N ASN A 98 1.82 -2.72 -29.23
CA ASN A 98 1.00 -3.78 -29.79
C ASN A 98 1.54 -5.20 -29.53
N PHE A 99 2.61 -5.32 -28.75
CA PHE A 99 3.33 -6.58 -28.49
C PHE A 99 3.79 -7.32 -29.75
N ARG A 100 4.17 -6.59 -30.82
CA ARG A 100 4.64 -7.17 -32.10
C ARG A 100 6.16 -7.25 -32.20
N GLU A 101 6.84 -6.22 -31.69
CA GLU A 101 8.31 -6.17 -31.60
C GLU A 101 8.72 -6.14 -30.12
N ARG A 102 9.85 -6.79 -29.79
CA ARG A 102 10.53 -6.66 -28.50
C ARG A 102 11.94 -6.13 -28.70
N ASN A 103 12.15 -4.87 -28.32
CA ASN A 103 13.45 -4.18 -28.38
C ASN A 103 13.59 -3.17 -27.23
N PRO A 104 14.24 -3.56 -26.11
CA PRO A 104 14.42 -2.72 -24.93
C PRO A 104 15.14 -1.39 -25.18
N TRP A 105 15.92 -1.29 -26.27
CA TRP A 105 16.75 -0.12 -26.59
C TRP A 105 15.99 0.91 -27.45
N LYS A 106 14.80 0.56 -27.93
CA LYS A 106 13.95 1.39 -28.80
C LYS A 106 12.56 1.60 -28.18
N SER A 107 11.97 0.52 -27.67
CA SER A 107 10.64 0.50 -27.05
C SER A 107 10.79 0.62 -25.53
N LEU A 108 11.14 1.82 -25.06
CA LEU A 108 11.51 2.06 -23.66
C LEU A 108 10.37 1.73 -22.69
N THR A 109 10.65 0.82 -21.77
CA THR A 109 9.77 0.46 -20.66
C THR A 109 10.37 1.03 -19.38
N GLU A 110 9.80 2.13 -18.91
CA GLU A 110 10.38 2.97 -17.85
C GLU A 110 9.74 2.69 -16.50
N LEU A 111 10.56 2.31 -15.52
CA LEU A 111 10.15 2.15 -14.12
C LEU A 111 10.60 3.36 -13.31
N THR A 112 9.64 4.15 -12.84
CA THR A 112 9.89 5.45 -12.20
C THR A 112 8.93 5.68 -11.01
N TRP A 113 9.09 6.77 -10.29
CA TRP A 113 8.21 7.27 -9.24
C TRP A 113 7.56 8.58 -9.71
N ARG A 114 6.29 8.77 -9.39
CA ARG A 114 5.60 10.02 -9.72
C ARG A 114 6.01 11.10 -8.72
N LYS A 115 6.91 12.00 -9.13
CA LYS A 115 7.27 13.19 -8.35
C LYS A 115 6.01 13.96 -7.92
N GLY A 116 5.89 14.24 -6.63
CA GLY A 116 4.73 14.94 -6.05
C GLY A 116 3.54 14.04 -5.70
N ALA A 117 3.61 12.73 -5.91
CA ALA A 117 2.58 11.80 -5.44
C ALA A 117 2.46 11.83 -3.90
N ALA A 118 1.24 11.62 -3.42
CA ALA A 118 0.93 11.52 -1.98
C ALA A 118 1.68 10.37 -1.28
N ASN A 119 2.07 9.35 -2.05
CA ASN A 119 2.81 8.20 -1.57
C ASN A 119 4.26 8.28 -2.04
N ARG A 120 5.17 8.28 -1.06
CA ARG A 120 6.62 8.22 -1.33
C ARG A 120 7.07 6.77 -1.55
N PRO A 121 8.18 6.58 -2.29
CA PRO A 121 8.83 5.29 -2.39
C PRO A 121 9.19 4.72 -1.02
N ASP A 122 9.16 3.40 -0.89
CA ASP A 122 9.73 2.73 0.28
C ASP A 122 11.25 2.74 0.14
N ILE A 123 11.91 3.55 0.98
CA ILE A 123 13.36 3.74 0.90
C ILE A 123 14.16 2.49 1.26
N SER A 124 13.53 1.48 1.87
CA SER A 124 14.15 0.20 2.21
C SER A 124 14.18 -0.77 1.03
N LEU A 125 13.38 -0.53 -0.02
CA LEU A 125 13.29 -1.38 -1.20
C LEU A 125 14.02 -0.75 -2.38
N ALA A 126 14.61 -1.59 -3.23
CA ALA A 126 15.08 -1.14 -4.53
C ALA A 126 13.90 -0.77 -5.44
N ARG A 127 14.15 -0.04 -6.54
CA ARG A 127 13.14 0.24 -7.57
C ARG A 127 12.49 -1.07 -8.04
N VAL A 128 13.30 -2.08 -8.36
CA VAL A 128 12.82 -3.44 -8.65
C VAL A 128 13.61 -4.44 -7.84
N SER A 129 12.93 -5.41 -7.24
CA SER A 129 13.59 -6.43 -6.43
C SER A 129 12.97 -7.81 -6.59
N THR A 130 13.74 -8.81 -6.21
CA THR A 130 13.21 -10.13 -5.84
C THR A 130 12.85 -10.13 -4.35
N SER A 131 11.79 -10.84 -3.98
CA SER A 131 11.32 -10.94 -2.59
C SER A 131 12.39 -11.56 -1.69
N THR A 132 12.62 -10.95 -0.53
CA THR A 132 13.41 -11.53 0.57
C THR A 132 12.64 -12.57 1.37
N GLU A 133 11.31 -12.57 1.28
CA GLU A 133 10.41 -13.40 2.09
C GLU A 133 10.11 -14.75 1.41
N ARG A 134 10.03 -14.77 0.08
CA ARG A 134 9.69 -15.97 -0.70
C ARG A 134 10.89 -16.51 -1.48
N ASP A 135 10.73 -17.69 -2.04
CA ASP A 135 11.67 -18.21 -3.03
C ASP A 135 11.46 -17.49 -4.36
N THR A 136 12.56 -17.05 -4.98
CA THR A 136 12.57 -16.31 -6.24
C THR A 136 13.64 -16.86 -7.19
N ALA A 137 14.07 -18.10 -6.99
CA ALA A 137 15.06 -18.74 -7.86
C ALA A 137 14.64 -18.64 -9.33
N GLY A 138 15.57 -18.19 -10.19
CA GLY A 138 15.32 -18.02 -11.62
C GLY A 138 14.39 -16.86 -12.01
N ALA A 139 13.93 -16.03 -11.07
CA ALA A 139 13.17 -14.83 -11.40
C ALA A 139 14.00 -13.90 -12.30
N THR A 140 13.38 -13.36 -13.35
CA THR A 140 14.06 -12.59 -14.40
C THR A 140 13.49 -11.18 -14.51
N ILE A 141 14.38 -10.19 -14.57
CA ILE A 141 14.09 -8.79 -14.90
C ILE A 141 14.82 -8.50 -16.22
N ASP A 142 14.06 -8.26 -17.29
CA ASP A 142 14.62 -8.17 -18.63
C ASP A 142 14.04 -7.00 -19.42
N GLY A 143 14.89 -6.04 -19.82
CA GLY A 143 14.52 -5.04 -20.83
C GLY A 143 13.89 -3.73 -20.30
N PHE A 144 14.33 -3.22 -19.15
CA PHE A 144 13.79 -2.01 -18.53
C PHE A 144 14.76 -0.83 -18.54
N LEU A 145 14.23 0.38 -18.68
CA LEU A 145 14.91 1.62 -18.32
C LEU A 145 14.56 1.97 -16.87
N ILE A 146 15.58 2.06 -16.02
CA ILE A 146 15.46 2.41 -14.62
C ILE A 146 16.27 3.68 -14.37
N ASP A 147 15.56 4.80 -14.23
CA ASP A 147 16.13 6.06 -13.77
C ASP A 147 15.78 6.28 -12.30
N MET A 148 16.78 6.74 -11.55
CA MET A 148 16.68 6.98 -10.12
C MET A 148 16.83 8.47 -9.75
N GLN A 149 16.90 9.36 -10.74
CA GLN A 149 17.00 10.81 -10.50
C GLN A 149 15.85 11.35 -9.65
N ASP A 150 14.63 10.92 -9.95
CA ASP A 150 13.41 11.24 -9.22
C ASP A 150 13.44 10.77 -7.76
N TYR A 151 14.01 9.58 -7.54
CA TYR A 151 14.09 8.91 -6.25
C TYR A 151 15.20 9.46 -5.36
N TYR A 152 16.26 10.06 -5.91
CA TYR A 152 17.33 10.68 -5.13
C TYR A 152 17.27 12.22 -5.07
N GLU A 153 16.21 12.84 -5.59
CA GLU A 153 15.96 14.29 -5.46
C GLU A 153 17.17 15.13 -5.91
N TYR A 154 17.71 14.83 -7.08
CA TYR A 154 18.73 15.66 -7.72
C TYR A 154 18.33 17.14 -7.77
N ALA A 155 19.31 18.05 -7.77
CA ALA A 155 19.11 19.50 -7.80
C ALA A 155 18.61 20.04 -9.16
N GLY A 156 17.53 19.46 -9.68
CA GLY A 156 17.00 19.72 -11.02
C GLY A 156 17.52 18.74 -12.09
N GLU A 157 17.07 18.94 -13.33
CA GLU A 157 17.53 18.19 -14.50
C GLU A 157 19.01 18.52 -14.79
N GLY A 158 19.86 17.50 -14.88
CA GLY A 158 21.32 17.68 -15.01
C GLY A 158 22.02 18.30 -13.78
N GLY A 159 21.29 18.48 -12.68
CA GLY A 159 21.81 18.97 -11.40
C GLY A 159 22.69 17.92 -10.70
N ASN A 160 23.37 18.32 -9.62
CA ASN A 160 24.20 17.40 -8.82
C ASN A 160 23.35 16.46 -7.96
N PHE A 161 23.91 15.29 -7.64
CA PHE A 161 23.34 14.37 -6.68
C PHE A 161 23.19 15.03 -5.30
N ASN A 162 22.09 14.75 -4.60
CA ASN A 162 21.85 15.25 -3.24
C ASN A 162 22.44 14.27 -2.19
N PRO A 163 23.49 14.63 -1.43
CA PRO A 163 24.11 13.73 -0.46
C PRO A 163 23.16 13.21 0.63
N MET A 164 22.07 13.92 0.92
CA MET A 164 21.05 13.45 1.88
C MET A 164 20.32 12.20 1.39
N ALA A 165 20.39 11.89 0.09
CA ALA A 165 19.77 10.72 -0.51
C ALA A 165 20.59 9.44 -0.34
N LEU A 166 21.81 9.49 0.21
CA LEU A 166 22.68 8.33 0.42
C LEU A 166 22.07 7.24 1.34
N LEU A 167 21.06 7.59 2.13
CA LEU A 167 20.33 6.65 2.99
C LEU A 167 19.30 5.78 2.24
N ARG A 168 19.03 6.08 0.95
CA ARG A 168 18.01 5.39 0.15
C ARG A 168 18.61 4.19 -0.58
N ASN A 169 17.78 3.18 -0.89
CA ASN A 169 18.22 1.96 -1.58
C ASN A 169 18.54 2.17 -3.09
N GLY A 170 19.13 1.18 -3.76
CA GLY A 170 19.56 1.16 -5.17
C GLY A 170 18.45 0.88 -6.19
N ALA A 171 18.85 0.65 -7.44
CA ALA A 171 17.91 0.41 -8.55
C ALA A 171 17.39 -1.04 -8.58
N VAL A 172 18.28 -2.04 -8.52
CA VAL A 172 17.90 -3.46 -8.59
C VAL A 172 18.47 -4.25 -7.42
N ASP A 173 17.65 -5.12 -6.83
CA ASP A 173 18.07 -6.07 -5.80
C ASP A 173 17.70 -7.53 -6.12
N LEU A 174 18.72 -8.35 -6.35
CA LEU A 174 18.63 -9.80 -6.58
C LEU A 174 18.96 -10.55 -5.28
N ALA A 175 18.11 -10.35 -4.27
CA ALA A 175 18.33 -10.75 -2.88
C ALA A 175 18.43 -12.27 -2.66
N LYS A 176 17.90 -13.09 -3.57
CA LYS A 176 18.00 -14.57 -3.53
C LYS A 176 18.45 -15.16 -4.86
N GLY A 177 19.38 -14.46 -5.53
CA GLY A 177 19.75 -14.75 -6.91
C GLY A 177 18.71 -14.19 -7.89
N GLY A 178 18.71 -14.69 -9.11
CA GLY A 178 17.86 -14.21 -10.20
C GLY A 178 18.66 -13.70 -11.39
N ILE A 179 17.96 -13.23 -12.42
CA ILE A 179 18.54 -12.84 -13.70
C ILE A 179 18.16 -11.38 -13.97
N LEU A 180 19.16 -10.52 -14.23
CA LEU A 180 18.98 -9.17 -14.73
C LEU A 180 19.65 -9.06 -16.09
N ARG A 181 18.87 -8.73 -17.13
CA ARG A 181 19.45 -8.59 -18.48
C ARG A 181 18.81 -7.55 -19.37
N ASN A 182 19.56 -7.08 -20.36
CA ASN A 182 19.08 -6.12 -21.36
C ASN A 182 18.50 -4.82 -20.76
N CYS A 183 18.89 -4.46 -19.54
CA CYS A 183 18.38 -3.28 -18.85
C CYS A 183 19.31 -2.08 -19.02
N MET A 184 18.72 -0.89 -18.94
CA MET A 184 19.39 0.40 -18.85
C MET A 184 19.17 0.95 -17.45
N ILE A 185 20.23 1.14 -16.68
CA ILE A 185 20.15 1.67 -15.31
C ILE A 185 20.97 2.95 -15.24
N VAL A 186 20.37 4.02 -14.73
CA VAL A 186 20.99 5.34 -14.73
C VAL A 186 20.74 6.08 -13.42
N ASN A 187 21.71 6.90 -13.01
CA ASN A 187 21.63 7.79 -11.84
C ASN A 187 21.45 7.05 -10.50
N SER A 188 21.94 5.81 -10.40
CA SER A 188 21.79 4.97 -9.22
C SER A 188 22.81 5.29 -8.12
N ILE A 189 22.53 4.95 -6.86
CA ILE A 189 23.62 4.70 -5.91
C ILE A 189 24.27 3.37 -6.33
N ASN A 190 23.86 2.24 -5.75
CA ASN A 190 24.18 0.94 -6.33
C ASN A 190 23.16 0.62 -7.44
N ALA A 191 23.63 0.33 -8.65
CA ALA A 191 22.72 -0.04 -9.73
C ALA A 191 22.13 -1.43 -9.50
N VAL A 192 22.98 -2.38 -9.11
CA VAL A 192 22.58 -3.77 -8.89
C VAL A 192 23.25 -4.31 -7.62
N ARG A 193 22.44 -4.83 -6.70
CA ARG A 193 22.91 -5.68 -5.61
C ARG A 193 22.53 -7.11 -5.90
N THR A 194 23.45 -8.03 -5.65
CA THR A 194 23.28 -9.45 -5.99
C THR A 194 23.70 -10.35 -4.85
N SER A 195 23.06 -11.52 -4.81
CA SER A 195 23.42 -12.65 -3.96
C SER A 195 23.97 -13.81 -4.81
N PRO A 196 24.61 -14.83 -4.21
CA PRO A 196 25.15 -15.97 -4.94
C PRO A 196 24.14 -16.62 -5.89
N GLY A 197 24.61 -17.07 -7.05
CA GLY A 197 23.78 -17.63 -8.13
C GLY A 197 23.05 -16.59 -9.01
N ALA A 198 23.20 -15.30 -8.77
CA ALA A 198 22.66 -14.26 -9.65
C ALA A 198 23.38 -14.20 -11.01
N VAL A 199 22.66 -13.78 -12.05
CA VAL A 199 23.19 -13.49 -13.39
C VAL A 199 22.86 -12.04 -13.74
N VAL A 200 23.88 -11.24 -14.03
CA VAL A 200 23.75 -9.86 -14.51
C VAL A 200 24.44 -9.77 -15.86
N GLU A 201 23.65 -9.69 -16.93
CA GLU A 201 24.19 -9.76 -18.28
C GLU A 201 23.61 -8.74 -19.27
N ASN A 202 24.43 -8.26 -20.20
CA ASN A 202 23.98 -7.41 -21.30
C ASN A 202 23.26 -6.13 -20.85
N ASN A 203 23.70 -5.53 -19.74
CA ASN A 203 23.10 -4.29 -19.21
C ASN A 203 23.98 -3.08 -19.52
N VAL A 204 23.36 -1.91 -19.66
CA VAL A 204 24.03 -0.61 -19.72
C VAL A 204 23.77 0.11 -18.39
N ILE A 205 24.82 0.37 -17.63
CA ILE A 205 24.75 1.00 -16.32
C ILE A 205 25.59 2.28 -16.34
N VAL A 206 24.97 3.39 -15.99
CA VAL A 206 25.58 4.72 -16.17
C VAL A 206 25.38 5.57 -14.92
N ASN A 207 26.42 6.31 -14.53
CA ASN A 207 26.32 7.32 -13.47
C ASN A 207 25.86 6.71 -12.13
N SER A 208 26.63 5.75 -11.62
CA SER A 208 26.39 5.10 -10.33
C SER A 208 27.25 5.69 -9.21
N LEU A 209 26.87 5.53 -7.95
CA LEU A 209 27.74 5.82 -6.79
C LEU A 209 28.16 4.52 -6.10
N PHE A 210 29.22 4.56 -5.29
CA PHE A 210 29.74 3.37 -4.59
C PHE A 210 30.17 2.26 -5.56
N ALA A 211 29.35 1.23 -5.79
CA ALA A 211 29.60 0.20 -6.78
C ALA A 211 28.42 0.12 -7.75
N ALA A 212 28.68 0.09 -9.06
CA ALA A 212 27.59 -0.09 -10.02
C ALA A 212 26.97 -1.49 -9.85
N VAL A 213 27.78 -2.54 -9.80
CA VAL A 213 27.34 -3.90 -9.44
C VAL A 213 28.05 -4.36 -8.17
N SER A 214 27.27 -4.79 -7.18
CA SER A 214 27.74 -5.26 -5.88
C SER A 214 27.34 -6.71 -5.65
N ALA A 215 28.34 -7.59 -5.54
CA ALA A 215 28.20 -9.03 -5.29
C ALA A 215 28.96 -9.38 -4.01
N LYS A 216 28.27 -9.22 -2.88
CA LYS A 216 28.84 -9.40 -1.53
C LYS A 216 28.33 -10.67 -0.87
N GLY A 217 29.18 -11.32 -0.09
CA GLY A 217 28.87 -12.55 0.65
C GLY A 217 29.10 -13.83 -0.14
N GLY A 218 28.47 -14.91 0.31
CA GLY A 218 28.65 -16.28 -0.20
C GLY A 218 29.77 -17.08 0.47
N GLY A 219 29.75 -18.39 0.27
CA GLY A 219 30.72 -19.38 0.77
C GLY A 219 31.11 -20.42 -0.28
N ASP A 220 31.84 -21.44 0.14
CA ASP A 220 32.41 -22.45 -0.78
C ASP A 220 31.39 -23.42 -1.37
N HIS A 221 30.16 -23.45 -0.86
CA HIS A 221 29.07 -24.27 -1.41
C HIS A 221 28.11 -23.48 -2.29
N ASP A 222 28.25 -22.15 -2.33
CA ASP A 222 27.33 -21.31 -3.11
C ASP A 222 27.71 -21.29 -4.59
N LEU A 223 26.69 -21.07 -5.43
CA LEU A 223 26.84 -20.85 -6.87
C LEU A 223 27.53 -19.50 -7.13
N PRO A 224 28.44 -19.43 -8.12
CA PRO A 224 29.09 -18.17 -8.48
C PRO A 224 28.06 -17.16 -9.01
N VAL A 225 28.30 -15.87 -8.73
CA VAL A 225 27.59 -14.79 -9.44
C VAL A 225 28.17 -14.67 -10.84
N THR A 226 27.33 -14.53 -11.86
CA THR A 226 27.76 -14.31 -13.26
C THR A 226 27.54 -12.86 -13.65
N LEU A 227 28.61 -12.16 -14.00
CA LEU A 227 28.63 -10.77 -14.44
C LEU A 227 29.26 -10.72 -15.83
N ARG A 228 28.44 -10.58 -16.89
CA ARG A 228 28.97 -10.65 -18.26
C ARG A 228 28.35 -9.69 -19.26
N ASP A 229 29.13 -9.33 -20.27
CA ASP A 229 28.66 -8.48 -21.38
C ASP A 229 28.01 -7.17 -20.88
N ASN A 230 28.38 -6.62 -19.72
CA ASN A 230 27.79 -5.36 -19.24
C ASN A 230 28.65 -4.16 -19.69
N THR A 231 28.01 -3.06 -20.07
CA THR A 231 28.67 -1.76 -20.26
C THR A 231 28.41 -0.91 -19.02
N ILE A 232 29.45 -0.56 -18.28
CA ILE A 232 29.37 0.23 -17.05
C ILE A 232 30.23 1.48 -17.23
N ALA A 233 29.61 2.66 -17.07
CA ALA A 233 30.28 3.95 -17.26
C ALA A 233 29.98 4.93 -16.12
N PHE A 234 30.99 5.71 -15.72
CA PHE A 234 30.89 6.79 -14.73
C PHE A 234 30.43 6.28 -13.36
N VAL A 235 31.36 5.76 -12.56
CA VAL A 235 31.07 5.33 -11.18
C VAL A 235 31.79 6.23 -10.19
N TRP A 236 31.01 6.90 -9.34
CA TRP A 236 31.48 7.95 -8.46
C TRP A 236 31.80 7.45 -7.05
N ALA A 237 32.84 8.02 -6.45
CA ALA A 237 33.18 7.81 -5.05
C ALA A 237 32.85 9.05 -4.22
N THR A 238 32.32 8.88 -3.01
CA THR A 238 32.06 10.00 -2.09
C THR A 238 33.33 10.47 -1.38
N LYS A 239 34.36 9.62 -1.36
CA LYS A 239 35.65 9.85 -0.70
C LYS A 239 36.74 9.01 -1.36
N ALA A 240 38.00 9.35 -1.10
CA ALA A 240 39.16 8.62 -1.60
C ALA A 240 39.12 8.42 -3.14
N ILE A 241 38.72 9.46 -3.86
CA ILE A 241 38.68 9.51 -5.33
C ILE A 241 40.11 9.37 -5.86
N ALA A 242 40.35 8.45 -6.80
CA ALA A 242 41.66 8.07 -7.30
C ALA A 242 42.70 7.78 -6.20
N GLU A 243 42.26 7.22 -5.07
CA GLU A 243 43.12 6.82 -3.93
C GLU A 243 43.00 5.32 -3.60
N GLY A 244 42.15 4.57 -4.33
CA GLY A 244 41.97 3.14 -4.15
C GLY A 244 41.03 2.80 -2.99
N GLY A 245 40.05 3.68 -2.74
CA GLY A 245 38.97 3.48 -1.79
C GLY A 245 38.03 2.33 -2.17
N THR A 246 37.09 2.01 -1.28
CA THR A 246 36.10 0.92 -1.49
C THR A 246 34.88 1.36 -2.30
N GLU A 247 34.83 2.61 -2.74
CA GLU A 247 33.75 3.23 -3.52
C GLU A 247 34.29 3.65 -4.89
N GLY A 248 33.42 3.98 -5.85
CA GLY A 248 33.81 4.31 -7.21
C GLY A 248 34.28 3.09 -8.01
N ALA A 249 33.70 1.92 -7.77
CA ALA A 249 34.04 0.67 -8.45
C ALA A 249 32.97 0.26 -9.47
N GLY A 250 33.34 -0.08 -10.70
CA GLY A 250 32.38 -0.66 -11.66
C GLY A 250 31.73 -1.94 -11.14
N ILE A 251 32.55 -2.90 -10.73
CA ILE A 251 32.12 -4.19 -10.16
C ILE A 251 32.81 -4.40 -8.82
N ASP A 252 32.08 -4.76 -7.75
CA ASP A 252 32.64 -5.13 -6.44
C ASP A 252 32.22 -6.57 -6.09
N VAL A 253 33.20 -7.47 -5.98
CA VAL A 253 33.02 -8.91 -5.73
C VAL A 253 33.83 -9.34 -4.52
N THR A 254 33.18 -9.95 -3.53
CA THR A 254 33.87 -10.44 -2.32
C THR A 254 34.15 -11.94 -2.30
N ASN A 255 33.56 -12.73 -3.20
CA ASN A 255 33.69 -14.19 -3.23
C ASN A 255 33.62 -14.75 -4.66
N LYS A 256 33.05 -15.94 -4.88
CA LYS A 256 32.99 -16.62 -6.18
C LYS A 256 32.20 -15.82 -7.24
N ALA A 257 32.85 -15.56 -8.37
CA ALA A 257 32.19 -14.93 -9.50
C ALA A 257 32.82 -15.33 -10.84
N LEU A 258 32.01 -15.23 -11.89
CA LEU A 258 32.44 -15.15 -13.27
C LEU A 258 32.28 -13.71 -13.74
N VAL A 259 33.37 -13.03 -14.04
CA VAL A 259 33.43 -11.65 -14.51
C VAL A 259 34.06 -11.65 -15.90
N GLU A 260 33.22 -11.64 -16.94
CA GLU A 260 33.70 -11.80 -18.31
C GLU A 260 33.09 -10.83 -19.31
N ASN A 261 33.87 -10.43 -20.33
CA ASN A 261 33.40 -9.61 -21.44
C ASN A 261 32.74 -8.26 -21.03
N ASN A 262 33.00 -7.74 -19.83
CA ASN A 262 32.44 -6.46 -19.41
C ASN A 262 33.27 -5.30 -19.98
N LEU A 263 32.64 -4.16 -20.22
CA LEU A 263 33.27 -2.90 -20.58
C LEU A 263 33.10 -1.91 -19.41
N LEU A 264 34.22 -1.49 -18.81
CA LEU A 264 34.26 -0.71 -17.56
C LEU A 264 35.03 0.59 -17.77
N VAL A 265 34.31 1.72 -17.70
CA VAL A 265 34.82 3.02 -18.19
C VAL A 265 34.59 4.13 -17.17
N HIS A 266 35.60 4.99 -16.96
CA HIS A 266 35.48 6.19 -16.13
C HIS A 266 35.00 5.95 -14.68
N SER A 267 35.51 4.91 -14.02
CA SER A 267 35.29 4.72 -12.58
C SER A 267 36.26 5.60 -11.77
N ASP A 268 35.78 6.24 -10.70
CA ASP A 268 36.57 7.13 -9.83
C ASP A 268 37.70 6.41 -9.09
N ASN A 269 37.58 5.10 -8.90
CA ASN A 269 38.66 4.27 -8.41
C ASN A 269 38.93 3.12 -9.37
N HIS A 270 38.10 2.08 -9.32
CA HIS A 270 38.43 0.80 -9.94
C HIS A 270 37.44 0.40 -11.01
N GLY A 271 37.90 -0.18 -12.12
CA GLY A 271 36.99 -0.92 -13.00
C GLY A 271 36.33 -2.08 -12.23
N ALA A 272 37.13 -2.91 -11.56
CA ALA A 272 36.67 -3.99 -10.70
C ALA A 272 37.43 -4.05 -9.36
N GLN A 273 36.73 -4.35 -8.28
CA GLN A 273 37.28 -4.68 -6.98
C GLN A 273 36.97 -6.14 -6.68
N ILE A 274 38.02 -6.96 -6.52
CA ILE A 274 37.90 -8.41 -6.33
C ILE A 274 38.67 -8.83 -5.07
N ILE A 275 37.95 -9.17 -4.00
CA ILE A 275 38.61 -9.47 -2.71
C ILE A 275 39.37 -10.80 -2.74
N VAL A 276 38.83 -11.83 -3.38
CA VAL A 276 39.39 -13.20 -3.38
C VAL A 276 39.64 -13.68 -4.81
N PRO A 277 40.76 -13.27 -5.45
CA PRO A 277 41.01 -13.53 -6.87
C PRO A 277 41.01 -15.02 -7.21
N ALA A 278 41.54 -15.89 -6.33
CA ALA A 278 41.59 -17.34 -6.53
C ALA A 278 40.22 -18.02 -6.72
N LYS A 279 39.11 -17.32 -6.38
CA LYS A 279 37.73 -17.80 -6.55
C LYS A 279 37.00 -17.16 -7.74
N VAL A 280 37.67 -16.29 -8.48
CA VAL A 280 37.05 -15.48 -9.54
C VAL A 280 37.69 -15.76 -10.88
N THR A 281 36.85 -16.06 -11.88
CA THR A 281 37.23 -16.00 -13.29
C THR A 281 37.05 -14.57 -13.76
N PHE A 282 38.11 -13.91 -14.20
CA PHE A 282 38.16 -12.51 -14.58
C PHE A 282 38.75 -12.36 -15.98
N GLN A 283 37.99 -12.64 -17.03
CA GLN A 283 38.55 -12.81 -18.38
C GLN A 283 37.90 -11.90 -19.41
N ASN A 284 38.67 -11.55 -20.45
CA ASN A 284 38.17 -10.85 -21.63
C ASN A 284 37.46 -9.51 -21.32
N ASN A 285 37.72 -8.85 -20.20
CA ASN A 285 37.12 -7.55 -19.89
C ASN A 285 37.90 -6.41 -20.58
N ALA A 286 37.19 -5.34 -20.92
CA ALA A 286 37.77 -4.14 -21.50
C ALA A 286 37.64 -2.95 -20.55
N PHE A 287 38.70 -2.17 -20.45
CA PHE A 287 38.77 -1.02 -19.56
C PHE A 287 39.18 0.24 -20.28
N TRP A 288 38.70 1.38 -19.79
CA TRP A 288 39.15 2.67 -20.28
C TRP A 288 39.04 3.75 -19.22
N ARG A 289 40.17 4.40 -18.89
CA ARG A 289 40.22 5.62 -18.07
C ARG A 289 39.52 5.48 -16.71
N ASN A 290 39.72 4.35 -16.04
CA ASN A 290 39.41 4.22 -14.61
C ASN A 290 40.54 4.92 -13.82
N LEU A 291 40.19 5.81 -12.89
CA LEU A 291 41.17 6.78 -12.37
C LEU A 291 42.27 6.17 -11.49
N TYR A 292 41.99 5.12 -10.71
CA TYR A 292 43.00 4.48 -9.87
C TYR A 292 43.54 3.21 -10.52
N SER A 293 42.67 2.29 -10.93
CA SER A 293 43.08 1.04 -11.57
C SER A 293 41.94 0.38 -12.35
N ASN A 294 42.27 -0.61 -13.17
CA ASN A 294 41.30 -1.45 -13.87
C ASN A 294 40.78 -2.56 -12.97
N VAL A 295 41.65 -3.16 -12.17
CA VAL A 295 41.26 -4.12 -11.13
C VAL A 295 42.06 -3.90 -9.84
N THR A 296 41.45 -4.15 -8.69
CA THR A 296 42.15 -4.30 -7.40
C THR A 296 41.82 -5.64 -6.76
N PHE A 297 42.80 -6.24 -6.08
CA PHE A 297 42.68 -7.57 -5.50
C PHE A 297 43.68 -7.78 -4.36
N TYR A 298 43.51 -8.86 -3.59
CA TYR A 298 44.49 -9.28 -2.59
C TYR A 298 45.43 -10.33 -3.16
N PHE A 299 46.72 -9.99 -3.27
CA PHE A 299 47.78 -10.89 -3.68
C PHE A 299 48.71 -11.15 -2.51
N GLN A 300 48.89 -12.42 -2.13
CA GLN A 300 49.73 -12.84 -1.01
C GLN A 300 49.46 -12.03 0.29
N GLY A 301 48.18 -11.76 0.57
CA GLY A 301 47.74 -11.05 1.77
C GLY A 301 47.87 -9.52 1.71
N LYS A 302 48.34 -8.93 0.60
CA LYS A 302 48.44 -7.48 0.40
C LYS A 302 47.46 -7.02 -0.67
N LYS A 303 46.88 -5.82 -0.49
CA LYS A 303 46.04 -5.18 -1.53
C LYS A 303 46.95 -4.71 -2.67
N SER A 304 46.64 -5.15 -3.88
CA SER A 304 47.34 -4.88 -5.14
C SER A 304 46.34 -4.39 -6.19
N SER A 305 46.83 -3.90 -7.32
CA SER A 305 46.01 -3.41 -8.44
C SER A 305 46.76 -3.49 -9.76
N LEU A 306 46.01 -3.56 -10.86
CA LEU A 306 46.48 -3.41 -12.23
C LEU A 306 45.67 -2.29 -12.92
N ASP A 307 46.32 -1.41 -13.68
CA ASP A 307 45.77 -0.27 -14.41
C ASP A 307 45.86 -0.44 -15.94
N ASP A 308 45.76 0.65 -16.70
CA ASP A 308 45.79 0.60 -18.17
C ASP A 308 47.15 0.10 -18.73
N SER A 309 48.23 0.23 -17.96
CA SER A 309 49.60 -0.10 -18.40
C SER A 309 49.98 -1.57 -18.21
N ASP A 310 49.36 -2.27 -17.25
CA ASP A 310 49.76 -3.62 -16.81
C ASP A 310 48.60 -4.62 -16.74
N ILE A 311 47.38 -4.29 -17.22
CA ILE A 311 46.23 -5.21 -17.20
C ILE A 311 46.47 -6.56 -17.90
N ALA A 312 47.42 -6.61 -18.84
CA ALA A 312 47.83 -7.84 -19.51
C ALA A 312 48.48 -8.85 -18.55
N GLU A 313 49.01 -8.40 -17.41
CA GLU A 313 49.63 -9.23 -16.35
C GLU A 313 48.60 -9.86 -15.40
N ALA A 314 47.29 -9.72 -15.65
CA ALA A 314 46.25 -10.27 -14.78
C ALA A 314 46.33 -11.79 -14.61
N GLU A 315 46.95 -12.53 -15.53
CA GLU A 315 47.17 -13.99 -15.39
C GLU A 315 48.11 -14.33 -14.22
N ASP A 316 49.02 -13.42 -13.86
CA ASP A 316 49.98 -13.59 -12.77
C ASP A 316 49.42 -13.11 -11.41
N ALA A 317 48.23 -12.51 -11.40
CA ALA A 317 47.59 -11.93 -10.22
C ALA A 317 46.87 -12.93 -9.30
N GLY A 318 46.98 -14.24 -9.58
CA GLY A 318 46.42 -15.30 -8.74
C GLY A 318 44.91 -15.47 -8.86
N PHE A 319 44.32 -15.05 -9.99
CA PHE A 319 42.93 -15.34 -10.32
C PHE A 319 42.72 -16.82 -10.65
N ALA A 320 41.48 -17.32 -10.55
CA ALA A 320 41.16 -18.66 -11.04
C ALA A 320 41.44 -18.78 -12.56
N ARG A 321 41.18 -17.68 -13.29
CA ARG A 321 41.56 -17.47 -14.70
C ARG A 321 41.45 -15.99 -15.02
N ALA A 322 42.40 -15.40 -15.75
CA ALA A 322 42.37 -13.97 -16.07
C ALA A 322 42.91 -13.53 -17.44
N GLY A 323 42.81 -14.40 -18.45
CA GLY A 323 43.28 -14.08 -19.80
C GLY A 323 42.41 -13.09 -20.57
N GLY A 324 43.02 -12.38 -21.52
CA GLY A 324 42.34 -11.58 -22.54
C GLY A 324 41.79 -10.22 -22.07
N ASN A 325 42.12 -9.76 -20.87
CA ASN A 325 41.75 -8.42 -20.41
C ASN A 325 42.57 -7.35 -21.13
N ILE A 326 41.92 -6.24 -21.52
CA ILE A 326 42.55 -5.18 -22.33
C ILE A 326 42.16 -3.78 -21.86
N ALA A 327 43.07 -2.82 -22.02
CA ALA A 327 42.78 -1.40 -21.87
C ALA A 327 42.69 -0.76 -23.28
N VAL A 328 41.52 -0.22 -23.64
CA VAL A 328 41.28 0.31 -24.99
C VAL A 328 40.08 1.28 -25.01
N ASP A 329 40.23 2.37 -25.77
CA ASP A 329 39.14 3.34 -25.97
C ASP A 329 37.94 2.70 -26.69
N PRO A 330 36.76 2.66 -26.06
CA PRO A 330 35.57 2.08 -26.67
C PRO A 330 34.86 2.99 -27.67
N LYS A 331 35.22 4.27 -27.73
CA LYS A 331 34.55 5.29 -28.55
C LYS A 331 33.04 5.33 -28.30
N LEU A 332 32.64 5.25 -27.02
CA LEU A 332 31.23 5.32 -26.63
C LEU A 332 30.66 6.71 -26.95
N PRO A 333 29.45 6.79 -27.52
CA PRO A 333 28.82 8.07 -27.86
C PRO A 333 28.13 8.69 -26.65
N PHE A 334 28.89 9.14 -25.67
CA PHE A 334 28.33 9.84 -24.51
C PHE A 334 27.59 11.12 -24.92
N ASP A 335 26.58 11.52 -24.15
CA ASP A 335 25.97 12.85 -24.28
C ASP A 335 27.04 13.94 -24.20
N ASN A 336 27.14 14.76 -25.24
CA ASN A 336 28.26 15.67 -25.44
C ASN A 336 28.34 16.74 -24.34
N ALA A 337 27.21 17.34 -23.99
CA ALA A 337 27.15 18.40 -22.99
C ALA A 337 27.45 17.87 -21.58
N TRP A 338 26.90 16.70 -21.23
CA TRP A 338 27.19 16.06 -19.96
C TRP A 338 28.66 15.64 -19.88
N TYR A 339 29.21 15.06 -20.95
CA TYR A 339 30.59 14.56 -20.96
C TYR A 339 31.64 15.68 -20.93
N GLU A 340 31.37 16.80 -21.60
CA GLU A 340 32.20 18.01 -21.48
C GLU A 340 32.23 18.50 -20.02
N LYS A 341 31.06 18.55 -19.36
CA LYS A 341 30.95 18.94 -17.95
C LYS A 341 31.71 17.97 -17.03
N PHE A 342 31.54 16.67 -17.23
CA PHE A 342 32.25 15.63 -16.48
C PHE A 342 33.77 15.78 -16.60
N THR A 343 34.29 15.96 -17.82
CA THR A 343 35.73 16.09 -18.06
C THR A 343 36.33 17.41 -17.54
N ARG A 344 35.51 18.37 -17.11
CA ARG A 344 35.93 19.63 -16.46
C ARG A 344 35.85 19.60 -14.93
N ARG A 345 35.47 18.48 -14.30
CA ARG A 345 35.31 18.42 -12.84
C ARG A 345 36.60 18.78 -12.09
N ALA A 346 36.47 19.52 -11.00
CA ALA A 346 37.62 19.94 -10.18
C ALA A 346 38.23 18.76 -9.38
N THR A 347 37.41 17.83 -8.90
CA THR A 347 37.85 16.74 -8.02
C THR A 347 38.27 15.51 -8.83
N LEU A 348 39.58 15.25 -8.90
CA LEU A 348 40.15 14.15 -9.71
C LEU A 348 41.07 13.21 -8.91
N GLY A 349 41.40 13.56 -7.66
CA GLY A 349 42.21 12.71 -6.78
C GLY A 349 43.72 12.76 -7.03
N LYS A 350 44.51 12.06 -6.20
CA LYS A 350 45.98 12.21 -6.17
C LYS A 350 46.74 11.41 -7.22
N LYS A 351 46.23 10.26 -7.63
CA LYS A 351 46.85 9.42 -8.68
C LYS A 351 46.38 9.76 -10.11
N PHE A 352 45.79 10.94 -10.27
CA PHE A 352 45.26 11.40 -11.54
C PHE A 352 46.36 11.68 -12.58
N ASP A 353 46.23 11.12 -13.78
CA ASP A 353 47.10 11.43 -14.93
C ASP A 353 46.49 12.54 -15.78
N ALA A 354 47.03 13.76 -15.61
CA ALA A 354 46.56 14.95 -16.32
C ALA A 354 46.74 14.87 -17.84
N LYS A 355 47.86 14.30 -18.31
CA LYS A 355 48.16 14.23 -19.76
C LYS A 355 47.17 13.30 -20.44
N ALA A 356 46.94 12.14 -19.86
CA ALA A 356 45.95 11.19 -20.37
C ALA A 356 44.52 11.77 -20.36
N TRP A 357 44.20 12.64 -19.40
CA TRP A 357 42.93 13.34 -19.37
C TRP A 357 42.79 14.41 -20.47
N GLU A 358 43.84 15.18 -20.73
CA GLU A 358 43.88 16.14 -21.87
C GLU A 358 43.71 15.43 -23.22
N GLU A 359 44.38 14.28 -23.40
CA GLU A 359 44.20 13.42 -24.57
C GLU A 359 42.75 12.94 -24.69
N THR A 360 42.14 12.54 -23.57
CA THR A 360 40.73 12.11 -23.52
C THR A 360 39.78 13.24 -23.96
N ARG A 361 40.03 14.47 -23.48
CA ARG A 361 39.25 15.66 -23.85
C ARG A 361 39.39 15.98 -25.33
N THR A 362 40.62 15.99 -25.83
CA THR A 362 40.92 16.31 -27.23
C THR A 362 40.33 15.25 -28.17
N ALA A 363 40.43 13.96 -27.83
CA ALA A 363 39.84 12.86 -28.57
C ALA A 363 38.30 12.93 -28.62
N ALA A 364 37.67 13.50 -27.58
CA ALA A 364 36.24 13.76 -27.54
C ALA A 364 35.81 15.03 -28.30
N GLY A 365 36.76 15.79 -28.88
CA GLY A 365 36.49 17.04 -29.58
C GLY A 365 36.36 18.27 -28.67
N PHE A 366 36.74 18.16 -27.40
CA PHE A 366 36.77 19.29 -26.47
C PHE A 366 38.14 19.97 -26.45
N PRO A 367 38.23 21.25 -26.02
CA PRO A 367 39.52 21.87 -25.73
C PRO A 367 40.31 21.06 -24.69
N ALA A 368 41.62 20.91 -24.90
CA ALA A 368 42.50 20.14 -24.01
C ALA A 368 42.40 20.60 -22.55
N THR A 369 42.31 21.92 -22.33
CA THR A 369 42.10 22.55 -21.02
C THR A 369 40.75 23.28 -20.95
N GLY A 370 40.26 23.55 -19.75
CA GLY A 370 39.03 24.31 -19.53
C GLY A 370 38.89 24.71 -18.06
N GLU A 371 38.07 25.73 -17.79
CA GLU A 371 37.79 26.16 -16.41
C GLU A 371 37.16 24.99 -15.62
N GLN A 372 37.66 24.72 -14.42
CA GLN A 372 37.16 23.64 -13.59
C GLN A 372 35.75 23.94 -13.07
N VAL A 373 34.93 22.89 -12.92
CA VAL A 373 33.58 22.99 -12.35
C VAL A 373 33.44 22.10 -11.13
N GLU A 374 32.79 22.63 -10.09
CA GLU A 374 32.38 21.84 -8.93
C GLU A 374 31.25 20.88 -9.32
N LEU A 375 31.55 19.59 -9.28
CA LEU A 375 30.71 18.56 -9.88
C LEU A 375 30.76 17.29 -9.06
N PHE A 376 29.59 16.82 -8.63
CA PHE A 376 29.46 15.52 -7.99
C PHE A 376 28.25 14.78 -8.55
N ALA A 377 28.53 13.68 -9.27
CA ALA A 377 27.55 12.77 -9.86
C ALA A 377 26.32 13.49 -10.47
N PRO A 378 26.48 14.43 -11.42
CA PRO A 378 25.35 15.14 -12.03
C PRO A 378 24.45 14.15 -12.78
N ALA A 379 23.15 14.40 -12.81
CA ALA A 379 22.21 13.49 -13.48
C ALA A 379 22.60 13.28 -14.95
N TYR A 380 22.79 12.03 -15.34
CA TYR A 380 22.98 11.64 -16.73
C TYR A 380 21.61 11.56 -17.42
N PRO A 381 21.45 12.11 -18.63
CA PRO A 381 20.17 12.13 -19.34
C PRO A 381 19.69 10.70 -19.67
N PRO A 382 18.55 10.22 -19.14
CA PRO A 382 18.06 8.85 -19.36
C PRO A 382 17.89 8.50 -20.85
N GLN A 383 17.46 9.46 -21.67
CA GLN A 383 17.28 9.31 -23.11
C GLN A 383 18.57 9.04 -23.88
N ALA A 384 19.74 9.38 -23.32
CA ALA A 384 21.03 9.15 -23.98
C ALA A 384 21.60 7.74 -23.69
N VAL A 385 21.08 7.03 -22.69
CA VAL A 385 21.65 5.75 -22.23
C VAL A 385 21.58 4.68 -23.31
N ALA A 386 20.49 4.63 -24.09
CA ALA A 386 20.32 3.65 -25.17
C ALA A 386 21.42 3.73 -26.24
N ALA A 387 22.02 4.91 -26.46
CA ALA A 387 23.10 5.08 -27.43
C ALA A 387 24.40 4.36 -27.03
N LEU A 388 24.54 3.99 -25.75
CA LEU A 388 25.74 3.35 -25.19
C LEU A 388 25.76 1.82 -25.34
N ILE A 389 24.71 1.24 -25.91
CA ILE A 389 24.57 -0.21 -26.13
C ILE A 389 25.58 -0.79 -27.13
N ALA A 390 26.28 0.04 -27.90
CA ALA A 390 27.25 -0.43 -28.88
C ALA A 390 28.50 0.47 -28.89
N PRO A 391 29.65 0.00 -28.40
CA PRO A 391 30.93 0.65 -28.59
C PRO A 391 31.20 0.87 -30.09
N LYS A 392 31.70 2.06 -30.46
CA LYS A 392 32.01 2.38 -31.87
C LYS A 392 33.40 1.89 -32.30
N ASN A 393 34.19 1.34 -31.38
CA ASN A 393 35.44 0.68 -31.73
C ASN A 393 35.16 -0.74 -32.30
N PRO A 394 35.44 -1.02 -33.59
CA PRO A 394 35.08 -2.29 -34.23
C PRO A 394 35.88 -3.50 -33.69
N ALA A 395 37.03 -3.25 -33.08
CA ALA A 395 37.86 -4.29 -32.46
C ALA A 395 37.26 -4.81 -31.14
N LEU A 396 36.41 -4.02 -30.47
CA LEU A 396 35.83 -4.39 -29.19
C LEU A 396 34.63 -5.33 -29.33
N LYS A 397 34.68 -6.43 -28.58
CA LYS A 397 33.56 -7.39 -28.44
C LYS A 397 32.90 -7.33 -27.06
N GLN A 398 33.55 -6.68 -26.10
CA GLN A 398 33.11 -6.49 -24.72
C GLN A 398 32.01 -5.45 -24.57
N GLY A 399 31.23 -5.59 -23.50
CA GLY A 399 30.12 -4.71 -23.14
C GLY A 399 28.79 -5.18 -23.71
N ALA A 400 27.72 -4.46 -23.33
CA ALA A 400 26.38 -4.78 -23.77
C ALA A 400 26.24 -4.62 -25.30
N ARG A 401 25.28 -5.33 -25.89
CA ARG A 401 24.98 -5.35 -27.33
C ARG A 401 23.48 -5.50 -27.57
N VAL A 402 23.02 -4.96 -28.70
CA VAL A 402 21.65 -5.23 -29.19
C VAL A 402 21.55 -6.71 -29.54
N LYS A 403 20.54 -7.39 -28.96
CA LYS A 403 20.20 -8.79 -29.25
C LYS A 403 18.79 -8.84 -29.84
N THR A 404 18.58 -9.71 -30.82
CA THR A 404 17.23 -10.02 -31.29
C THR A 404 16.53 -10.85 -30.22
N LEU A 405 15.42 -10.34 -29.69
CA LEU A 405 14.66 -11.00 -28.65
C LEU A 405 13.39 -11.62 -29.25
N PRO A 406 13.07 -12.89 -28.93
CA PRO A 406 11.90 -13.55 -29.49
C PRO A 406 10.60 -12.92 -28.96
N VAL A 407 9.59 -12.88 -29.82
CA VAL A 407 8.21 -12.56 -29.45
C VAL A 407 7.42 -13.85 -29.54
N SER A 408 7.14 -14.45 -28.39
CA SER A 408 6.37 -15.69 -28.26
C SER A 408 5.52 -15.64 -27.02
N PHE A 409 4.27 -16.08 -27.15
CA PHE A 409 3.30 -16.14 -26.06
C PHE A 409 2.85 -17.59 -25.85
N SER A 410 2.66 -17.96 -24.59
CA SER A 410 2.07 -19.20 -24.12
C SER A 410 0.63 -19.33 -24.64
N ALA A 411 0.23 -20.54 -25.00
CA ALA A 411 -1.16 -20.81 -25.38
C ALA A 411 -2.10 -20.59 -24.19
N VAL A 412 -3.32 -20.10 -24.44
CA VAL A 412 -4.33 -19.87 -23.40
C VAL A 412 -4.55 -21.15 -22.61
N ALA A 413 -4.31 -21.09 -21.30
CA ALA A 413 -4.48 -22.24 -20.41
C ALA A 413 -5.94 -22.74 -20.46
N ALA A 414 -6.12 -24.06 -20.56
CA ALA A 414 -7.43 -24.68 -20.50
C ALA A 414 -8.08 -24.43 -19.13
N THR A 415 -9.40 -24.24 -19.14
CA THR A 415 -10.24 -24.07 -17.96
C THR A 415 -9.99 -25.18 -16.95
N THR A 416 -9.70 -24.79 -15.71
CA THR A 416 -9.60 -25.70 -14.56
C THR A 416 -10.90 -26.50 -14.42
N VAL A 417 -10.78 -27.83 -14.33
CA VAL A 417 -11.91 -28.71 -14.06
C VAL A 417 -12.51 -28.33 -12.71
N SER A 418 -13.80 -27.99 -12.68
CA SER A 418 -14.51 -27.66 -11.45
C SER A 418 -14.65 -28.93 -10.60
N LYS A 419 -13.87 -29.05 -9.53
CA LYS A 419 -14.05 -30.07 -8.48
C LYS A 419 -15.30 -29.74 -7.65
N THR A 420 -16.07 -30.76 -7.28
CA THR A 420 -17.19 -30.63 -6.32
C THR A 420 -16.72 -31.08 -4.95
N TYR A 421 -16.90 -30.23 -3.93
CA TYR A 421 -16.43 -30.49 -2.57
C TYR A 421 -17.59 -30.80 -1.63
N ALA A 422 -17.49 -31.90 -0.89
CA ALA A 422 -18.47 -32.25 0.14
C ALA A 422 -18.23 -31.43 1.41
N LYS A 423 -19.29 -30.80 1.96
CA LYS A 423 -19.19 -30.07 3.24
C LYS A 423 -18.95 -31.06 4.39
N ALA A 424 -17.97 -30.77 5.24
CA ALA A 424 -17.68 -31.55 6.44
C ALA A 424 -17.22 -30.65 7.60
N GLY A 425 -17.39 -31.14 8.83
CA GLY A 425 -16.80 -30.54 10.04
C GLY A 425 -15.38 -31.08 10.28
N LEU A 426 -14.51 -30.25 10.86
CA LEU A 426 -13.14 -30.66 11.18
C LEU A 426 -13.11 -31.77 12.25
N ASP A 427 -14.01 -31.71 13.20
CA ASP A 427 -14.29 -32.72 14.22
C ASP A 427 -14.68 -34.08 13.60
N SER A 428 -15.55 -34.06 12.59
CA SER A 428 -16.00 -35.25 11.86
C SER A 428 -14.84 -35.90 11.10
N LEU A 429 -13.99 -35.09 10.47
CA LEU A 429 -12.76 -35.56 9.80
C LEU A 429 -11.78 -36.17 10.81
N ALA A 430 -11.57 -35.53 11.95
CA ALA A 430 -10.66 -36.01 12.99
C ALA A 430 -11.14 -37.32 13.64
N ALA A 431 -12.46 -37.47 13.81
CA ALA A 431 -13.07 -38.67 14.40
C ALA A 431 -13.04 -39.90 13.45
N ASN A 432 -13.18 -39.69 12.13
CA ASN A 432 -13.19 -40.78 11.14
C ASN A 432 -12.29 -40.49 9.92
N PRO A 433 -10.97 -40.31 10.09
CA PRO A 433 -10.10 -39.86 9.00
C PRO A 433 -10.02 -40.87 7.84
N LYS A 434 -10.04 -42.17 8.15
CA LYS A 434 -10.05 -43.24 7.14
C LYS A 434 -11.31 -43.18 6.26
N GLY A 435 -12.45 -42.77 6.80
CA GLY A 435 -13.71 -42.62 6.05
C GLY A 435 -13.72 -41.43 5.09
N TYR A 436 -12.75 -40.52 5.21
CA TYR A 436 -12.61 -39.34 4.36
C TYR A 436 -11.41 -39.40 3.40
N ASP A 437 -10.59 -40.45 3.47
CA ASP A 437 -9.42 -40.62 2.60
C ASP A 437 -9.79 -40.53 1.11
N GLY A 438 -9.08 -39.69 0.37
CA GLY A 438 -9.30 -39.41 -1.04
C GLY A 438 -10.54 -38.56 -1.37
N LYS A 439 -11.30 -38.06 -0.38
CA LYS A 439 -12.50 -37.23 -0.64
C LYS A 439 -12.14 -35.75 -0.75
N ASP A 440 -12.78 -35.07 -1.69
CA ASP A 440 -12.74 -33.61 -1.81
C ASP A 440 -13.71 -32.97 -0.81
N LEU A 441 -13.17 -32.19 0.12
CA LEU A 441 -13.89 -31.60 1.24
C LEU A 441 -13.90 -30.08 1.20
N GLN A 442 -14.98 -29.50 1.71
CA GLN A 442 -15.09 -28.09 2.08
C GLN A 442 -15.25 -28.00 3.60
N LEU A 443 -14.32 -27.30 4.26
CA LEU A 443 -14.29 -27.10 5.71
C LEU A 443 -14.41 -25.60 6.04
N ILE A 444 -14.98 -25.27 7.19
CA ILE A 444 -14.92 -23.92 7.77
C ILE A 444 -13.94 -23.96 8.94
N VAL A 445 -12.77 -23.35 8.78
CA VAL A 445 -11.63 -23.50 9.70
C VAL A 445 -10.85 -22.19 9.84
N GLY A 446 -10.16 -22.02 10.96
CA GLY A 446 -9.07 -21.05 11.09
C GLY A 446 -7.76 -21.62 10.55
N VAL A 447 -6.84 -20.75 10.15
CA VAL A 447 -5.47 -21.12 9.76
C VAL A 447 -4.50 -20.62 10.83
N GLN A 448 -3.60 -21.47 11.30
CA GLN A 448 -2.70 -21.15 12.41
C GLN A 448 -1.34 -21.81 12.28
N GLY A 449 -0.27 -21.03 12.53
CA GLY A 449 1.11 -21.51 12.63
C GLY A 449 1.64 -22.21 11.38
N VAL A 450 2.88 -22.70 11.48
CA VAL A 450 3.56 -23.46 10.42
C VAL A 450 3.62 -24.94 10.83
N ALA A 451 3.35 -25.84 9.89
CA ALA A 451 3.50 -27.28 10.08
C ALA A 451 4.67 -27.84 9.26
N ASN A 452 5.17 -29.03 9.63
CA ASN A 452 6.30 -29.66 8.95
C ASN A 452 5.87 -30.28 7.60
N PRO A 453 6.46 -29.87 6.46
CA PRO A 453 6.14 -30.44 5.15
C PRO A 453 6.77 -31.82 4.86
N ASP A 454 7.76 -32.29 5.63
CA ASP A 454 8.58 -33.47 5.31
C ASP A 454 7.85 -34.82 5.37
N ASN A 455 6.63 -34.87 5.91
CA ASN A 455 5.84 -36.10 6.04
C ASN A 455 4.46 -36.02 5.38
N GLY A 456 4.33 -35.20 4.34
CA GLY A 456 3.05 -34.99 3.67
C GLY A 456 2.54 -36.21 2.87
N PRO A 457 1.30 -36.13 2.36
CA PRO A 457 0.73 -37.15 1.47
C PRO A 457 1.58 -37.38 0.22
N PRO A 458 1.46 -38.54 -0.46
CA PRO A 458 2.12 -38.78 -1.74
C PRO A 458 1.93 -37.63 -2.73
N GLY A 459 3.01 -37.22 -3.39
CA GLY A 459 3.01 -36.07 -4.31
C GLY A 459 3.32 -34.71 -3.65
N THR A 460 3.53 -34.68 -2.33
CA THR A 460 4.01 -33.49 -1.61
C THR A 460 5.47 -33.66 -1.18
N SER A 461 6.22 -32.56 -1.13
CA SER A 461 7.61 -32.53 -0.65
C SER A 461 7.95 -31.16 -0.08
N ARG A 462 8.98 -31.05 0.76
CA ARG A 462 9.42 -29.76 1.31
C ARG A 462 9.96 -28.81 0.24
N GLU A 463 10.41 -29.32 -0.90
CA GLU A 463 10.85 -28.52 -2.04
C GLU A 463 9.66 -27.85 -2.71
N THR A 464 8.54 -28.56 -2.84
CA THR A 464 7.38 -28.16 -3.66
C THR A 464 6.19 -27.61 -2.87
N HIS A 465 6.09 -27.91 -1.57
CA HIS A 465 4.93 -27.60 -0.74
C HIS A 465 5.32 -26.93 0.59
N LYS A 466 4.38 -26.16 1.14
CA LYS A 466 4.35 -25.66 2.52
C LYS A 466 3.22 -26.36 3.29
N ALA A 467 3.24 -26.26 4.62
CA ALA A 467 2.19 -26.81 5.46
C ALA A 467 1.82 -25.87 6.62
N VAL A 468 0.54 -25.88 7.01
CA VAL A 468 -0.06 -25.09 8.10
C VAL A 468 -0.98 -25.96 8.95
N PHE A 469 -1.38 -25.49 10.14
CA PHE A 469 -2.47 -26.11 10.89
C PHE A 469 -3.81 -25.46 10.53
N LEU A 470 -4.81 -26.28 10.27
CA LEU A 470 -6.20 -25.89 10.16
C LEU A 470 -6.91 -26.26 11.46
N ILE A 471 -7.60 -25.31 12.08
CA ILE A 471 -8.25 -25.46 13.38
C ILE A 471 -9.74 -25.14 13.29
N ASP A 472 -10.57 -25.74 14.15
CA ASP A 472 -11.99 -25.39 14.19
C ASP A 472 -12.23 -24.02 14.86
N ALA A 473 -13.47 -23.54 14.82
CA ALA A 473 -13.85 -22.24 15.38
C ALA A 473 -13.68 -22.12 16.90
N LYS A 474 -13.50 -23.24 17.61
CA LYS A 474 -13.27 -23.28 19.06
C LYS A 474 -11.80 -23.53 19.41
N ASN A 475 -10.97 -23.84 18.41
CA ASN A 475 -9.62 -24.37 18.58
C ASN A 475 -9.58 -25.66 19.43
N GLU A 476 -10.54 -26.56 19.23
CA GLU A 476 -10.63 -27.86 19.93
C GLU A 476 -10.05 -29.01 19.08
N SER A 477 -10.17 -28.92 17.75
CA SER A 477 -9.63 -29.89 16.78
C SER A 477 -8.66 -29.24 15.80
N ARG A 478 -7.68 -30.02 15.31
CA ARG A 478 -6.70 -29.57 14.30
C ARG A 478 -6.35 -30.64 13.27
N VAL A 479 -6.04 -30.23 12.03
CA VAL A 479 -5.46 -31.06 10.96
C VAL A 479 -4.31 -30.32 10.27
N THR A 480 -3.36 -31.05 9.67
CA THR A 480 -2.31 -30.44 8.84
C THR A 480 -2.83 -30.21 7.42
N GLY A 481 -2.76 -28.97 6.96
CA GLY A 481 -3.03 -28.58 5.58
C GLY A 481 -1.74 -28.42 4.78
N PHE A 482 -1.65 -29.02 3.60
CA PHE A 482 -0.51 -28.91 2.66
C PHE A 482 -0.93 -28.10 1.44
N PHE A 483 -0.08 -27.20 0.96
CA PHE A 483 -0.35 -26.41 -0.23
C PHE A 483 0.92 -26.16 -1.04
N LYS A 484 0.75 -26.03 -2.36
CA LYS A 484 1.85 -25.92 -3.31
C LYS A 484 2.50 -24.52 -3.25
N LYS A 485 3.83 -24.48 -3.26
CA LYS A 485 4.60 -23.24 -3.39
C LYS A 485 4.45 -22.62 -4.78
N GLY A 486 4.67 -21.32 -4.89
CA GLY A 486 4.58 -20.58 -6.13
C GLY A 486 3.15 -20.30 -6.58
N THR A 487 2.15 -20.35 -5.71
CA THR A 487 0.73 -20.27 -6.09
C THR A 487 0.00 -19.10 -5.43
N ALA A 488 -1.15 -18.70 -6.00
CA ALA A 488 -2.06 -17.74 -5.37
C ALA A 488 -2.53 -18.22 -3.98
N LEU A 489 -2.63 -19.54 -3.78
CA LEU A 489 -2.96 -20.15 -2.49
C LEU A 489 -1.86 -19.90 -1.44
N GLU A 490 -0.58 -20.05 -1.80
CA GLU A 490 0.53 -19.68 -0.91
C GLU A 490 0.44 -18.20 -0.52
N ARG A 491 0.20 -17.31 -1.49
CA ARG A 491 0.04 -15.87 -1.22
C ARG A 491 -1.10 -15.61 -0.24
N ALA A 492 -2.25 -16.26 -0.43
CA ALA A 492 -3.43 -16.08 0.42
C ALA A 492 -3.17 -16.58 1.86
N ILE A 493 -2.55 -17.76 2.01
CA ILE A 493 -2.24 -18.33 3.33
C ILE A 493 -1.15 -17.53 4.05
N ASP A 494 -0.08 -17.13 3.37
CA ASP A 494 1.00 -16.32 3.95
C ASP A 494 0.50 -14.95 4.45
N ALA A 495 -0.62 -14.44 3.90
CA ALA A 495 -1.22 -13.17 4.30
C ALA A 495 -2.10 -13.25 5.56
N ILE A 496 -2.40 -14.46 6.06
CA ILE A 496 -3.26 -14.65 7.24
C ILE A 496 -2.43 -14.34 8.51
N PRO A 497 -2.86 -13.40 9.36
CA PRO A 497 -2.12 -13.07 10.58
C PRO A 497 -2.10 -14.25 11.56
N ASN A 498 -0.97 -14.47 12.23
CA ASN A 498 -0.87 -15.44 13.31
C ASN A 498 -1.34 -14.81 14.63
N TYR A 499 -2.51 -15.22 15.12
CA TYR A 499 -3.14 -14.68 16.33
C TYR A 499 -2.74 -15.39 17.64
N GLY A 500 -1.75 -16.30 17.62
CA GLY A 500 -1.38 -17.08 18.81
C GLY A 500 -2.40 -18.19 19.12
N SER A 501 -2.35 -18.79 20.32
CA SER A 501 -2.99 -20.08 20.64
C SER A 501 -4.50 -20.07 20.98
N GLY A 502 -5.19 -18.93 20.86
CA GLY A 502 -6.63 -18.83 21.13
C GLY A 502 -7.52 -19.35 19.98
N PRO A 503 -8.86 -19.33 20.13
CA PRO A 503 -9.79 -19.51 19.02
C PRO A 503 -9.44 -18.58 17.85
N PRO A 504 -9.59 -19.04 16.59
CA PRO A 504 -9.26 -18.21 15.44
C PRO A 504 -10.17 -16.99 15.38
N ARG A 505 -9.60 -15.82 15.11
CA ARG A 505 -10.37 -14.59 14.82
C ARG A 505 -11.07 -14.68 13.46
N ASP A 506 -10.35 -15.21 12.48
CA ASP A 506 -10.81 -15.33 11.11
C ASP A 506 -11.07 -16.79 10.77
N LEU A 507 -12.24 -17.05 10.21
CA LEU A 507 -12.58 -18.35 9.64
C LEU A 507 -12.52 -18.24 8.12
N PHE A 508 -12.18 -19.37 7.51
CA PHE A 508 -12.04 -19.52 6.07
C PHE A 508 -12.83 -20.73 5.60
N VAL A 509 -13.42 -20.61 4.42
CA VAL A 509 -13.85 -21.77 3.67
C VAL A 509 -12.62 -22.34 2.98
N VAL A 510 -12.14 -23.48 3.47
CA VAL A 510 -10.99 -24.20 2.92
C VAL A 510 -11.48 -25.41 2.13
N ARG A 511 -11.00 -25.56 0.89
CA ARG A 511 -11.34 -26.66 -0.01
C ARG A 511 -10.09 -27.47 -0.33
N GLY A 512 -10.18 -28.79 -0.30
CA GLY A 512 -9.05 -29.66 -0.60
C GLY A 512 -9.36 -31.14 -0.52
N THR A 513 -8.41 -31.99 -0.88
CA THR A 513 -8.52 -33.45 -0.82
C THR A 513 -7.99 -33.98 0.50
N ALA A 514 -8.79 -34.77 1.22
CA ALA A 514 -8.40 -35.39 2.48
C ALA A 514 -7.54 -36.64 2.27
N HIS A 515 -6.55 -36.84 3.14
CA HIS A 515 -5.65 -37.99 3.10
C HIS A 515 -5.49 -38.62 4.49
N PHE A 516 -5.43 -39.95 4.55
CA PHE A 516 -5.19 -40.73 5.76
C PHE A 516 -3.93 -41.60 5.63
N ARG A 517 -3.15 -41.69 6.72
CA ARG A 517 -1.98 -42.58 6.80
C ARG A 517 -2.05 -43.42 8.08
N ALA A 518 -2.13 -44.74 7.92
CA ALA A 518 -2.08 -45.67 9.04
C ALA A 518 -0.68 -45.64 9.68
N GLY A 519 -0.61 -45.36 10.99
CA GLY A 519 0.65 -45.38 11.76
C GLY A 519 1.64 -44.25 11.46
N GLY A 520 1.28 -43.26 10.63
CA GLY A 520 2.15 -42.13 10.29
C GLY A 520 1.73 -40.81 10.95
N TYR A 521 2.61 -39.81 10.88
CA TYR A 521 2.33 -38.43 11.27
C TYR A 521 2.57 -37.47 10.09
N PRO A 522 1.64 -36.56 9.75
CA PRO A 522 0.30 -36.45 10.33
C PRO A 522 -0.58 -37.66 9.94
N LYS A 523 -1.40 -38.15 10.88
CA LYS A 523 -2.30 -39.30 10.68
C LYS A 523 -3.37 -39.02 9.62
N HIS A 524 -3.76 -37.76 9.50
CA HIS A 524 -4.68 -37.24 8.52
C HIS A 524 -4.27 -35.83 8.11
N ALA A 525 -4.51 -35.49 6.86
CA ALA A 525 -4.11 -34.23 6.25
C ALA A 525 -5.13 -33.76 5.22
N LEU A 526 -5.07 -32.48 4.86
CA LEU A 526 -5.80 -31.91 3.72
C LEU A 526 -4.78 -31.34 2.73
N VAL A 527 -4.80 -31.77 1.46
CA VAL A 527 -4.09 -31.06 0.39
C VAL A 527 -5.03 -29.96 -0.10
N ILE A 528 -4.69 -28.72 0.21
CA ILE A 528 -5.54 -27.56 -0.01
C ILE A 528 -5.49 -27.15 -1.49
N ASP A 529 -6.67 -27.03 -2.09
CA ASP A 529 -6.88 -26.53 -3.45
C ASP A 529 -7.25 -25.04 -3.45
N ALA A 530 -8.03 -24.58 -2.47
CA ALA A 530 -8.50 -23.20 -2.37
C ALA A 530 -8.80 -22.76 -0.94
N ILE A 531 -8.73 -21.45 -0.71
CA ILE A 531 -9.09 -20.79 0.54
C ILE A 531 -9.78 -19.46 0.26
N GLU A 532 -10.85 -19.16 0.98
CA GLU A 532 -11.55 -17.87 0.93
C GLU A 532 -12.06 -17.48 2.32
N PRO A 533 -12.14 -16.18 2.66
CA PRO A 533 -12.72 -15.73 3.92
C PRO A 533 -14.16 -16.23 4.12
N TYR A 534 -14.51 -16.66 5.33
CA TYR A 534 -15.87 -17.05 5.69
C TYR A 534 -16.59 -15.89 6.38
N GLU A 535 -17.64 -15.37 5.75
CA GLU A 535 -18.50 -14.34 6.34
C GLU A 535 -19.68 -14.97 7.09
N LYS A 536 -19.74 -14.77 8.41
CA LYS A 536 -20.90 -15.16 9.21
C LYS A 536 -21.92 -14.03 9.20
N GLU A 537 -23.13 -14.32 8.75
CA GLU A 537 -24.24 -13.36 8.77
C GLU A 537 -24.58 -12.97 10.22
N VAL A 538 -24.58 -11.67 10.52
CA VAL A 538 -24.93 -11.14 11.84
C VAL A 538 -26.39 -10.71 11.81
N VAL A 539 -27.28 -11.57 12.31
CA VAL A 539 -28.69 -11.23 12.47
C VAL A 539 -28.83 -10.36 13.73
N ALA A 540 -29.36 -9.15 13.57
CA ALA A 540 -29.70 -8.29 14.71
C ALA A 540 -30.87 -8.90 15.49
N SER A 541 -30.81 -8.82 16.82
CA SER A 541 -31.86 -9.36 17.68
C SER A 541 -33.17 -8.57 17.51
N GLU A 542 -34.32 -9.23 17.63
CA GLU A 542 -35.63 -8.54 17.62
C GLU A 542 -35.73 -7.58 18.82
N ARG A 543 -36.15 -6.34 18.59
CA ARG A 543 -36.27 -5.32 19.64
C ARG A 543 -37.47 -5.64 20.55
N PRO A 544 -37.30 -5.73 21.88
CA PRO A 544 -38.41 -5.88 22.81
C PRO A 544 -39.38 -4.69 22.75
N LYS A 545 -40.68 -4.95 22.94
CA LYS A 545 -41.68 -3.89 23.15
C LYS A 545 -41.54 -3.33 24.57
N GLY A 546 -41.57 -2.01 24.70
CA GLY A 546 -41.58 -1.31 25.98
C GLY A 546 -42.59 -0.16 26.02
N ARG A 547 -42.62 0.55 27.14
CA ARG A 547 -43.49 1.71 27.41
C ARG A 547 -42.90 3.00 26.82
N ASP A 548 -43.79 3.95 26.53
CA ASP A 548 -43.43 5.32 26.20
C ASP A 548 -43.38 6.23 27.43
N TRP A 549 -42.31 7.04 27.50
CA TRP A 549 -42.10 8.11 28.47
C TRP A 549 -42.04 9.45 27.73
N PHE A 550 -42.74 10.45 28.23
CA PHE A 550 -42.84 11.76 27.59
C PHE A 550 -42.05 12.82 28.38
N VAL A 551 -41.30 13.65 27.67
CA VAL A 551 -40.43 14.67 28.23
C VAL A 551 -40.66 16.02 27.55
N ARG A 552 -40.89 17.08 28.33
CA ARG A 552 -41.11 18.43 27.84
C ARG A 552 -40.44 19.47 28.75
N ALA A 553 -39.59 20.31 28.17
CA ALA A 553 -38.90 21.37 28.89
C ALA A 553 -39.90 22.37 29.53
N GLY A 554 -39.59 22.77 30.77
CA GLY A 554 -40.38 23.74 31.55
C GLY A 554 -41.42 23.13 32.49
N GLU A 555 -41.64 21.81 32.43
CA GLU A 555 -42.59 21.13 33.31
C GLU A 555 -42.08 20.97 34.76
N SER A 556 -42.98 20.63 35.68
CA SER A 556 -42.63 20.32 37.07
C SER A 556 -43.55 19.23 37.64
N GLY A 557 -42.99 18.33 38.45
CA GLY A 557 -43.77 17.26 39.09
C GLY A 557 -44.36 16.20 38.15
N GLY A 558 -43.85 16.08 36.91
CA GLY A 558 -44.31 15.10 35.93
C GLY A 558 -44.10 13.65 36.36
N ASP A 559 -44.97 12.75 35.88
CA ASP A 559 -44.90 11.29 36.08
C ASP A 559 -44.47 10.53 34.81
N GLY A 560 -44.18 11.27 33.72
CA GLY A 560 -43.71 10.73 32.46
C GLY A 560 -44.82 10.21 31.54
N SER A 561 -46.09 10.37 31.91
CA SER A 561 -47.24 10.26 30.99
C SER A 561 -47.26 11.42 29.98
N ARG A 562 -48.08 11.28 28.93
CA ARG A 562 -48.24 12.35 27.93
C ARG A 562 -48.87 13.60 28.52
N GLU A 563 -49.75 13.42 29.51
CA GLU A 563 -50.48 14.48 30.22
C GLU A 563 -49.61 15.19 31.26
N LYS A 564 -48.69 14.45 31.90
CA LYS A 564 -47.74 14.95 32.91
C LYS A 564 -46.30 14.57 32.56
N PRO A 565 -45.74 15.11 31.47
CA PRO A 565 -44.42 14.74 31.00
C PRO A 565 -43.33 15.13 32.02
N PHE A 566 -42.25 14.36 32.05
CA PHE A 566 -41.06 14.74 32.81
C PHE A 566 -40.43 16.02 32.24
N ARG A 567 -39.72 16.77 33.09
CA ARG A 567 -39.12 18.05 32.67
C ARG A 567 -37.78 17.90 31.96
N ASP A 568 -37.09 16.80 32.17
CA ASP A 568 -35.78 16.52 31.58
C ASP A 568 -35.61 15.01 31.33
N PRO A 569 -34.90 14.62 30.25
CA PRO A 569 -34.68 13.21 29.93
C PRO A 569 -34.05 12.39 31.05
N PHE A 570 -33.24 12.99 31.95
CA PHE A 570 -32.63 12.20 33.04
C PHE A 570 -33.67 11.49 33.90
N GLN A 571 -34.85 12.10 34.13
CA GLN A 571 -35.91 11.50 34.94
C GLN A 571 -36.52 10.29 34.24
N ALA A 572 -36.74 10.39 32.94
CA ALA A 572 -37.23 9.28 32.13
C ALA A 572 -36.19 8.15 32.07
N ILE A 573 -34.90 8.49 31.90
CA ILE A 573 -33.81 7.51 31.87
C ILE A 573 -33.70 6.77 33.20
N GLU A 574 -33.92 7.43 34.36
CA GLU A 574 -33.89 6.77 35.67
C GLU A 574 -35.03 5.75 35.84
N GLN A 575 -36.16 5.92 35.15
CA GLN A 575 -37.34 5.04 35.26
C GLN A 575 -37.45 3.98 34.16
N ALA A 576 -36.80 4.20 33.01
CA ALA A 576 -37.00 3.37 31.83
C ALA A 576 -36.46 1.94 31.99
N GLY A 577 -37.23 0.97 31.50
CA GLY A 577 -36.86 -0.45 31.40
C GLY A 577 -36.35 -0.85 30.01
N ARG A 578 -36.07 -2.15 29.86
CA ARG A 578 -35.64 -2.74 28.59
C ARG A 578 -36.74 -2.61 27.53
N GLY A 579 -36.40 -2.07 26.36
CA GLY A 579 -37.35 -1.90 25.24
C GLY A 579 -38.12 -0.57 25.25
N ASP A 580 -38.06 0.21 26.33
CA ASP A 580 -38.80 1.46 26.47
C ASP A 580 -38.36 2.54 25.47
N ARG A 581 -39.23 3.53 25.27
CA ARG A 581 -38.98 4.70 24.43
C ARG A 581 -39.19 5.98 25.23
N ILE A 582 -38.30 6.95 25.07
CA ILE A 582 -38.35 8.27 25.68
C ILE A 582 -38.53 9.28 24.56
N LEU A 583 -39.70 9.89 24.49
CA LEU A 583 -40.08 10.90 23.52
C LEU A 583 -39.79 12.28 24.10
N VAL A 584 -38.93 13.04 23.44
CA VAL A 584 -38.47 14.34 23.93
C VAL A 584 -38.96 15.44 23.00
N ALA A 585 -39.74 16.38 23.56
CA ALA A 585 -40.22 17.56 22.84
C ALA A 585 -39.10 18.56 22.57
N THR A 586 -39.36 19.48 21.64
CA THR A 586 -38.53 20.66 21.38
C THR A 586 -38.30 21.45 22.66
N GLY A 587 -37.06 21.87 22.88
CA GLY A 587 -36.66 22.58 24.10
C GLY A 587 -35.19 22.38 24.44
N GLU A 588 -34.74 23.13 25.43
CA GLU A 588 -33.38 23.04 25.99
C GLU A 588 -33.42 22.23 27.28
N TYR A 589 -32.51 21.26 27.36
CA TYR A 589 -32.40 20.34 28.49
C TYR A 589 -31.01 20.48 29.09
N GLY A 590 -30.95 20.51 30.42
CA GLY A 590 -29.72 20.75 31.18
C GLY A 590 -29.22 19.54 31.94
N GLY A 591 -29.98 18.45 31.99
CA GLY A 591 -29.62 17.26 32.76
C GLY A 591 -29.82 17.46 34.27
N LYS A 592 -29.43 16.44 35.03
CA LYS A 592 -29.60 16.42 36.49
C LYS A 592 -28.82 17.59 37.12
N LEU A 593 -29.48 18.43 37.91
CA LEU A 593 -28.90 19.64 38.51
C LEU A 593 -28.33 20.66 37.50
N LYS A 594 -28.79 20.64 36.23
CA LYS A 594 -28.20 21.43 35.14
C LYS A 594 -26.73 21.09 34.86
N SER A 595 -26.33 19.83 35.09
CA SER A 595 -24.93 19.40 34.92
C SER A 595 -24.46 19.30 33.48
N GLY A 596 -25.37 19.33 32.50
CA GLY A 596 -25.10 19.04 31.10
C GLY A 596 -24.74 17.57 30.86
N LYS A 597 -25.14 16.65 31.73
CA LYS A 597 -24.83 15.22 31.63
C LYS A 597 -26.09 14.34 31.66
N TRP A 598 -26.16 13.40 30.73
CA TRP A 598 -27.15 12.31 30.67
C TRP A 598 -26.42 10.97 30.58
N MET A 599 -26.89 9.99 31.35
CA MET A 599 -26.26 8.66 31.40
C MET A 599 -27.32 7.57 31.29
N VAL A 600 -27.17 6.69 30.32
CA VAL A 600 -27.91 5.43 30.21
C VAL A 600 -27.04 4.33 30.78
N ASP A 601 -27.35 3.88 32.00
CA ASP A 601 -26.57 2.87 32.70
C ASP A 601 -27.29 1.50 32.70
N GLY A 602 -26.73 0.52 31.99
CA GLY A 602 -27.21 -0.87 31.99
C GLY A 602 -28.59 -1.11 31.34
N LYS A 603 -29.08 -0.17 30.50
CA LYS A 603 -30.42 -0.26 29.89
C LYS A 603 -30.35 -0.71 28.43
N GLN A 604 -30.54 -2.00 28.22
CA GLN A 604 -30.62 -2.58 26.87
C GLN A 604 -31.89 -2.14 26.15
N TYR A 605 -31.80 -1.94 24.83
CA TYR A 605 -32.92 -1.62 23.94
C TYR A 605 -33.75 -0.41 24.38
N LEU A 606 -33.14 0.58 25.04
CA LEU A 606 -33.78 1.88 25.28
C LEU A 606 -33.75 2.73 24.00
N ALA A 607 -34.80 3.49 23.71
CA ALA A 607 -34.79 4.49 22.63
C ALA A 607 -35.00 5.88 23.18
N LEU A 608 -34.12 6.82 22.86
CA LEU A 608 -34.29 8.25 23.11
C LEU A 608 -34.59 8.91 21.77
N LEU A 609 -35.76 9.54 21.68
CA LEU A 609 -36.32 10.08 20.45
C LEU A 609 -36.59 11.58 20.64
N GLY A 610 -35.62 12.41 20.27
CA GLY A 610 -35.75 13.86 20.20
C GLY A 610 -36.47 14.31 18.94
N GLY A 611 -36.86 15.58 18.91
CA GLY A 611 -37.45 16.20 17.75
C GLY A 611 -38.97 16.30 17.76
N TRP A 612 -39.66 15.98 18.86
CA TRP A 612 -41.12 16.11 18.92
C TRP A 612 -41.53 17.58 19.03
N ASP A 613 -42.66 17.94 18.43
CA ASP A 613 -43.32 19.20 18.79
C ASP A 613 -43.78 19.17 20.26
N ARG A 614 -44.20 20.32 20.79
CA ARG A 614 -44.59 20.42 22.21
C ARG A 614 -45.73 19.47 22.56
N ASP A 615 -46.63 19.17 21.62
CA ASP A 615 -47.83 18.36 21.86
C ASP A 615 -47.65 16.87 21.56
N PHE A 616 -46.44 16.46 21.13
CA PHE A 616 -46.11 15.11 20.69
C PHE A 616 -46.96 14.61 19.50
N ASN A 617 -47.38 15.53 18.62
CA ASN A 617 -48.19 15.22 17.44
C ASN A 617 -47.33 14.95 16.20
N LYS A 618 -46.17 15.59 16.10
CA LYS A 618 -45.26 15.43 14.97
C LYS A 618 -43.83 15.35 15.45
N ARG A 619 -43.05 14.46 14.82
CA ARG A 619 -41.61 14.36 15.02
C ARG A 619 -40.84 14.89 13.81
N ASP A 620 -40.04 15.93 14.03
CA ASP A 620 -39.18 16.56 13.03
C ASP A 620 -37.90 17.11 13.69
N PRO A 621 -36.84 16.29 13.87
CA PRO A 621 -35.67 16.67 14.65
C PRO A 621 -34.90 17.87 14.10
N TRP A 622 -35.16 18.26 12.84
CA TRP A 622 -34.49 19.38 12.19
C TRP A 622 -35.23 20.71 12.40
N ASN A 623 -36.55 20.68 12.60
CA ASN A 623 -37.39 21.86 12.78
C ASN A 623 -37.91 22.04 14.22
N THR A 624 -38.03 20.95 14.98
CA THR A 624 -38.44 20.93 16.40
C THR A 624 -37.36 20.30 17.30
N PRO A 625 -36.11 20.82 17.27
CA PRO A 625 -34.94 20.18 17.87
C PRO A 625 -35.02 20.09 19.39
N SER A 626 -34.59 18.96 19.94
CA SER A 626 -34.33 18.78 21.37
C SER A 626 -32.83 19.02 21.63
N LEU A 627 -32.50 20.05 22.40
CA LEU A 627 -31.12 20.50 22.63
C LEU A 627 -30.57 19.96 23.95
N PHE A 628 -29.46 19.24 23.87
CA PHE A 628 -28.59 18.89 25.01
C PHE A 628 -27.43 19.86 25.06
N SER A 629 -27.38 20.66 26.12
CA SER A 629 -26.34 21.65 26.35
C SER A 629 -26.01 21.76 27.83
N TRP A 630 -24.90 22.44 28.15
CA TRP A 630 -24.61 22.87 29.51
C TRP A 630 -25.21 24.28 29.70
N PRO A 631 -26.25 24.47 30.53
CA PRO A 631 -26.91 25.76 30.65
C PRO A 631 -25.95 26.85 31.14
N SER A 632 -26.02 28.05 30.57
CA SER A 632 -25.16 29.18 30.97
C SER A 632 -25.37 29.62 32.42
N ASP A 633 -26.53 29.32 32.99
CA ASP A 633 -26.87 29.59 34.38
C ASP A 633 -26.55 28.42 35.33
N SER A 634 -25.91 27.36 34.84
CA SER A 634 -25.52 26.21 35.64
C SER A 634 -24.52 26.60 36.74
N LYS A 635 -24.66 25.95 37.90
CA LYS A 635 -23.77 26.09 39.07
C LYS A 635 -22.88 24.88 39.28
N THR A 636 -22.95 23.89 38.39
CA THR A 636 -22.11 22.68 38.46
C THR A 636 -20.82 22.87 37.69
N ALA A 637 -19.81 22.04 37.99
CA ALA A 637 -18.66 21.88 37.11
C ALA A 637 -19.06 21.10 35.83
N PRO A 638 -18.37 21.34 34.69
CA PRO A 638 -18.40 20.46 33.52
C PRO A 638 -18.14 18.99 33.88
N GLN A 639 -18.92 18.08 33.31
CA GLN A 639 -18.84 16.64 33.60
C GLN A 639 -18.64 15.84 32.31
N GLY A 640 -17.41 15.39 32.02
CA GLY A 640 -17.14 14.36 31.00
C GLY A 640 -17.85 14.55 29.65
N TYR A 641 -18.53 13.48 29.21
CA TYR A 641 -19.44 13.44 28.06
C TYR A 641 -20.75 14.19 28.34
N LEU A 642 -21.37 14.79 27.31
CA LEU A 642 -22.76 15.25 27.47
C LEU A 642 -23.68 14.03 27.61
N PHE A 643 -23.47 13.00 26.79
CA PHE A 643 -24.26 11.77 26.84
C PHE A 643 -23.38 10.51 26.87
N GLU A 644 -23.69 9.60 27.78
CA GLU A 644 -22.90 8.40 28.04
C GLU A 644 -23.79 7.15 28.13
N GLY A 645 -23.48 6.13 27.34
CA GLY A 645 -23.95 4.77 27.57
C GLY A 645 -22.97 4.03 28.49
N ASN A 646 -23.32 3.90 29.75
CA ASN A 646 -22.53 3.15 30.74
C ASN A 646 -23.09 1.72 30.91
N GLY A 647 -22.23 0.77 31.25
CA GLY A 647 -22.62 -0.64 31.34
C GLY A 647 -23.13 -1.22 30.01
N ASP A 648 -23.87 -2.33 30.08
CA ASP A 648 -24.47 -2.93 28.87
C ASP A 648 -25.75 -2.18 28.45
N HIS A 649 -25.65 -1.51 27.32
CA HIS A 649 -26.73 -0.74 26.70
C HIS A 649 -26.98 -1.23 25.27
N THR A 650 -26.81 -2.54 25.03
CA THR A 650 -27.04 -3.18 23.72
C THR A 650 -28.38 -2.75 23.12
N GLY A 651 -28.38 -2.30 21.87
CA GLY A 651 -29.59 -1.85 21.18
C GLY A 651 -30.08 -0.43 21.56
N LEU A 652 -29.26 0.38 22.24
CA LEU A 652 -29.60 1.77 22.55
C LEU A 652 -29.81 2.60 21.26
N ILE A 653 -30.90 3.36 21.18
CA ILE A 653 -31.14 4.32 20.10
C ILE A 653 -31.05 5.74 20.65
N VAL A 654 -30.22 6.58 20.04
CA VAL A 654 -30.16 8.03 20.26
C VAL A 654 -30.49 8.72 18.94
N ASP A 655 -31.69 9.31 18.85
CA ASP A 655 -32.25 9.77 17.59
C ASP A 655 -32.80 11.20 17.70
N GLY A 656 -32.29 12.13 16.91
CA GLY A 656 -32.93 13.45 16.72
C GLY A 656 -32.58 14.52 17.75
N PHE A 657 -31.34 14.54 18.26
CA PHE A 657 -30.88 15.52 19.24
C PHE A 657 -29.83 16.48 18.68
N VAL A 658 -29.79 17.69 19.23
CA VAL A 658 -28.67 18.63 19.04
C VAL A 658 -27.78 18.57 20.27
N PHE A 659 -26.49 18.34 20.06
CA PHE A 659 -25.44 18.38 21.07
C PHE A 659 -24.57 19.61 20.83
N ASP A 660 -24.76 20.66 21.64
CA ASP A 660 -23.99 21.90 21.53
C ASP A 660 -23.14 22.11 22.79
N ARG A 661 -21.82 22.24 22.57
CA ARG A 661 -20.84 22.52 23.64
C ARG A 661 -20.43 23.99 23.72
N ARG A 662 -21.04 24.88 22.94
CA ARG A 662 -20.69 26.32 22.92
C ARG A 662 -20.63 26.95 24.32
N THR A 663 -21.65 26.74 25.15
CA THR A 663 -21.69 27.31 26.51
C THR A 663 -20.69 26.67 27.48
N LEU A 664 -20.24 25.45 27.18
CA LEU A 664 -19.26 24.71 27.96
C LEU A 664 -17.83 25.20 27.69
N ASN A 665 -17.57 25.67 26.47
CA ASN A 665 -16.26 26.11 26.04
C ASN A 665 -15.93 27.53 26.51
N ARG A 666 -14.68 27.93 26.27
CA ARG A 666 -14.19 29.29 26.38
C ARG A 666 -13.76 29.78 25.01
N TYR A 667 -14.04 31.05 24.74
CA TYR A 667 -13.71 31.70 23.48
C TYR A 667 -12.94 32.98 23.76
N ASP A 668 -12.02 33.32 22.85
CA ASP A 668 -11.32 34.59 22.86
C ASP A 668 -12.23 35.74 22.42
N LYS A 669 -11.69 36.97 22.44
CA LYS A 669 -12.39 38.19 22.05
C LYS A 669 -12.84 38.22 20.58
N ASP A 670 -12.20 37.42 19.73
CA ASP A 670 -12.49 37.34 18.29
C ASP A 670 -13.45 36.16 17.99
N GLY A 671 -13.86 35.41 19.03
CA GLY A 671 -14.84 34.34 18.97
C GLY A 671 -14.27 32.97 18.62
N PHE A 672 -12.94 32.80 18.63
CA PHE A 672 -12.27 31.52 18.43
C PHE A 672 -12.15 30.76 19.75
N ILE A 673 -12.23 29.44 19.67
CA ILE A 673 -12.19 28.60 20.87
C ILE A 673 -10.78 28.64 21.52
N ASP A 674 -10.74 28.77 22.84
CA ASP A 674 -9.53 28.56 23.62
C ASP A 674 -9.43 27.09 24.04
N LEU A 675 -8.59 26.32 23.35
CA LEU A 675 -8.39 24.90 23.58
C LEU A 675 -7.63 24.57 24.87
N ASN A 676 -7.00 25.56 25.53
CA ASN A 676 -6.30 25.33 26.78
C ASN A 676 -7.25 25.36 27.97
N THR A 677 -8.42 25.99 27.82
CA THR A 677 -9.39 26.18 28.90
C THR A 677 -10.77 25.59 28.62
N SER A 678 -10.98 25.04 27.41
CA SER A 678 -12.22 24.35 27.03
C SER A 678 -12.13 22.83 27.28
N PRO A 679 -13.19 22.17 27.79
CA PRO A 679 -13.19 20.72 28.04
C PRO A 679 -13.16 19.88 26.74
N ASP A 680 -12.15 19.03 26.59
CA ASP A 680 -11.86 18.25 25.37
C ASP A 680 -12.41 16.82 25.35
N ASN A 681 -13.32 16.49 26.28
CA ASN A 681 -14.10 15.24 26.22
C ASN A 681 -15.06 15.23 25.02
N GLU A 682 -15.50 14.05 24.60
CA GLU A 682 -16.40 13.91 23.46
C GLU A 682 -17.86 14.31 23.77
N HIS A 683 -18.67 14.71 22.78
CA HIS A 683 -20.10 14.98 23.06
C HIS A 683 -20.83 13.71 23.54
N LEU A 684 -20.60 12.58 22.86
CA LEU A 684 -21.32 11.35 23.11
C LEU A 684 -20.40 10.12 23.12
N TRP A 685 -20.61 9.21 24.07
CA TRP A 685 -19.98 7.89 24.10
C TRP A 685 -21.03 6.77 24.18
N VAL A 686 -21.06 5.89 23.17
CA VAL A 686 -21.94 4.72 23.07
C VAL A 686 -21.18 3.57 22.43
N SER A 687 -21.01 2.46 23.15
CA SER A 687 -20.13 1.35 22.73
C SER A 687 -20.83 0.01 22.58
N SER A 688 -21.97 -0.24 23.23
CA SER A 688 -22.65 -1.54 23.15
C SER A 688 -23.16 -1.83 21.74
N PRO A 689 -23.13 -3.09 21.28
CA PRO A 689 -23.50 -3.45 19.92
C PRO A 689 -25.00 -3.23 19.66
N GLU A 690 -25.40 -3.24 18.39
CA GLU A 690 -26.79 -2.98 17.95
C GLU A 690 -27.29 -1.55 18.27
N SER A 691 -26.46 -0.71 18.90
CA SER A 691 -26.82 0.68 19.19
C SER A 691 -26.81 1.54 17.91
N VAL A 692 -27.67 2.55 17.89
CA VAL A 692 -27.88 3.44 16.75
C VAL A 692 -27.86 4.91 17.21
N ILE A 693 -27.06 5.74 16.55
CA ILE A 693 -27.02 7.18 16.70
C ILE A 693 -27.43 7.80 15.36
N ARG A 694 -28.54 8.53 15.31
CA ARG A 694 -29.05 9.06 14.04
C ARG A 694 -29.78 10.37 14.11
N ASN A 695 -29.84 11.09 12.99
CA ASN A 695 -30.53 12.37 12.87
C ASN A 695 -30.08 13.42 13.91
N CYS A 696 -28.86 13.30 14.42
CA CYS A 696 -28.31 14.18 15.44
C CYS A 696 -27.42 15.26 14.81
N THR A 697 -27.31 16.40 15.49
CA THR A 697 -26.35 17.47 15.17
C THR A 697 -25.35 17.63 16.30
N PHE A 698 -24.06 17.51 16.02
CA PHE A 698 -22.96 17.72 16.96
C PHE A 698 -22.20 18.97 16.56
N VAL A 699 -22.08 19.93 17.48
CA VAL A 699 -21.48 21.23 17.17
C VAL A 699 -20.63 21.79 18.31
N ASN A 700 -19.58 22.53 17.95
CA ASN A 700 -18.70 23.29 18.85
C ASN A 700 -17.97 22.41 19.89
N GLY A 701 -17.39 21.27 19.49
CA GLY A 701 -16.65 20.41 20.42
C GLY A 701 -15.17 20.77 20.52
N ALA A 702 -14.62 21.00 21.72
CA ALA A 702 -13.16 21.07 21.91
C ALA A 702 -12.47 19.68 21.87
N GLY A 703 -13.26 18.61 21.85
CA GLY A 703 -12.88 17.22 21.61
C GLY A 703 -13.70 16.62 20.48
N ALA A 704 -13.64 15.28 20.36
CA ALA A 704 -14.34 14.58 19.29
C ALA A 704 -15.87 14.60 19.44
N ALA A 705 -16.64 14.44 18.36
CA ALA A 705 -18.09 14.45 18.49
C ALA A 705 -18.62 13.17 19.14
N VAL A 706 -18.19 12.02 18.61
CA VAL A 706 -18.67 10.71 19.06
C VAL A 706 -17.51 9.74 19.26
N ARG A 707 -17.53 9.04 20.39
CA ARG A 707 -16.78 7.80 20.60
C ARG A 707 -17.74 6.63 20.54
N MET A 708 -17.44 5.64 19.70
CA MET A 708 -18.22 4.42 19.57
C MET A 708 -17.37 3.18 19.30
N SER A 709 -17.98 2.00 19.33
CA SER A 709 -17.30 0.75 19.01
C SER A 709 -17.79 0.13 17.69
N ASN A 710 -17.05 -0.85 17.18
CA ASN A 710 -17.52 -1.65 16.05
C ASN A 710 -18.81 -2.40 16.42
N GLY A 711 -19.79 -2.45 15.51
CA GLY A 711 -21.15 -2.94 15.80
C GLY A 711 -22.16 -1.88 16.23
N VAL A 712 -21.76 -0.60 16.31
CA VAL A 712 -22.65 0.56 16.44
C VAL A 712 -22.93 1.18 15.07
N THR A 713 -24.14 1.70 14.88
CA THR A 713 -24.56 2.46 13.70
C THR A 713 -24.58 3.96 13.99
N PHE A 714 -23.94 4.75 13.13
CA PHE A 714 -23.94 6.21 13.10
C PHE A 714 -24.44 6.66 11.73
N GLU A 715 -25.70 7.11 11.65
CA GLU A 715 -26.34 7.42 10.37
C GLU A 715 -27.07 8.77 10.31
N ASN A 716 -27.03 9.44 9.16
CA ASN A 716 -27.79 10.67 8.93
C ASN A 716 -27.53 11.80 9.95
N ASN A 717 -26.29 11.95 10.41
CA ASN A 717 -25.89 12.97 11.39
C ASN A 717 -25.11 14.12 10.76
N LEU A 718 -25.16 15.28 11.43
CA LEU A 718 -24.34 16.46 11.14
C LEU A 718 -23.26 16.60 12.22
N VAL A 719 -21.99 16.63 11.83
CA VAL A 719 -20.85 16.86 12.72
C VAL A 719 -20.09 18.08 12.23
N VAL A 720 -20.11 19.16 13.02
CA VAL A 720 -19.65 20.47 12.56
C VAL A 720 -18.81 21.17 13.61
N ASN A 721 -17.67 21.73 13.23
CA ASN A 721 -16.86 22.58 14.11
C ASN A 721 -16.42 21.85 15.39
N VAL A 722 -15.72 20.73 15.23
CA VAL A 722 -15.22 19.89 16.32
C VAL A 722 -13.71 19.69 16.21
N PHE A 723 -13.04 19.41 17.32
CA PHE A 723 -11.60 19.16 17.36
C PHE A 723 -11.31 17.67 17.51
N ASN A 724 -10.07 17.30 17.23
CA ASN A 724 -9.59 15.93 17.25
C ASN A 724 -10.23 15.05 16.17
N GLU A 725 -11.35 14.41 16.44
CA GLU A 725 -12.04 13.55 15.46
C GLU A 725 -13.53 13.91 15.34
N GLY A 726 -14.12 13.78 14.16
CA GLY A 726 -15.58 13.81 14.05
C GLY A 726 -16.16 12.61 14.80
N VAL A 727 -15.84 11.41 14.34
CA VAL A 727 -16.20 10.14 14.98
C VAL A 727 -14.96 9.29 15.21
N ARG A 728 -14.84 8.72 16.41
CA ARG A 728 -13.82 7.72 16.76
C ARG A 728 -14.49 6.37 16.98
N VAL A 729 -14.14 5.40 16.14
CA VAL A 729 -14.57 3.99 16.24
C VAL A 729 -13.44 3.17 16.84
N THR A 730 -13.72 2.41 17.91
CA THR A 730 -12.75 1.48 18.52
C THR A 730 -13.18 0.03 18.33
N GLY A 731 -12.22 -0.89 18.18
CA GLY A 731 -12.49 -2.33 18.24
C GLY A 731 -13.02 -2.76 19.62
N GLY A 732 -13.89 -3.78 19.63
CA GLY A 732 -14.51 -4.31 20.86
C GLY A 732 -15.45 -5.52 20.66
N PHE A 733 -16.08 -5.68 19.49
CA PHE A 733 -17.14 -6.68 19.27
C PHE A 733 -16.87 -7.63 18.09
N GLY A 734 -15.68 -8.24 18.09
CA GLY A 734 -15.28 -9.23 17.08
C GLY A 734 -15.31 -8.66 15.66
N THR A 735 -15.86 -9.42 14.72
CA THR A 735 -15.90 -9.08 13.28
C THR A 735 -17.10 -8.18 12.88
N ARG A 736 -17.94 -7.75 13.83
CA ARG A 736 -19.10 -6.90 13.52
C ARG A 736 -18.63 -5.52 13.04
N PRO A 737 -19.00 -5.06 11.84
CA PRO A 737 -18.57 -3.74 11.38
C PRO A 737 -19.35 -2.61 12.03
N ALA A 738 -18.66 -1.50 12.35
CA ALA A 738 -19.33 -0.22 12.54
C ALA A 738 -20.05 0.19 11.25
N GLN A 739 -21.22 0.83 11.36
CA GLN A 739 -21.94 1.39 10.22
C GLN A 739 -21.88 2.90 10.30
N ILE A 740 -21.25 3.55 9.33
CA ILE A 740 -21.12 5.01 9.25
C ILE A 740 -21.72 5.43 7.92
N ARG A 741 -22.97 5.90 7.92
CA ARG A 741 -23.74 6.07 6.69
C ARG A 741 -24.43 7.43 6.57
N ASP A 742 -24.36 8.03 5.38
CA ASP A 742 -25.11 9.25 5.06
C ASP A 742 -24.88 10.39 6.09
N ASN A 743 -23.67 10.53 6.64
CA ASN A 743 -23.35 11.62 7.58
C ASN A 743 -22.64 12.77 6.85
N THR A 744 -22.70 13.96 7.44
CA THR A 744 -21.96 15.13 6.97
C THR A 744 -20.98 15.60 8.05
N PHE A 745 -19.69 15.64 7.70
CA PHE A 745 -18.60 16.11 8.55
C PHE A 745 -18.01 17.40 7.95
N LEU A 746 -18.06 18.48 8.71
CA LEU A 746 -17.59 19.81 8.30
C LEU A 746 -16.71 20.43 9.37
N PHE A 747 -15.58 21.01 8.96
CA PHE A 747 -14.70 21.77 9.86
C PHE A 747 -14.25 20.95 11.08
N VAL A 748 -13.57 19.84 10.83
CA VAL A 748 -12.89 19.07 11.88
C VAL A 748 -11.45 19.54 11.97
N TRP A 749 -11.10 20.09 13.13
CA TRP A 749 -9.88 20.83 13.35
C TRP A 749 -8.78 19.97 13.98
N ASN A 750 -7.53 20.30 13.64
CA ASN A 750 -6.34 19.79 14.31
C ASN A 750 -5.75 20.86 15.23
N ARG A 751 -5.40 20.47 16.47
CA ARG A 751 -4.83 21.36 17.47
C ARG A 751 -3.39 21.81 17.18
N ASN A 752 -2.55 20.91 16.66
CA ASN A 752 -1.08 21.06 16.70
C ASN A 752 -0.40 21.09 15.33
N ARG A 753 -0.95 20.35 14.36
CA ARG A 753 -0.35 20.06 13.05
C ARG A 753 -1.44 19.96 11.97
N PRO A 754 -2.18 21.05 11.71
CA PRO A 754 -3.17 21.10 10.63
C PRO A 754 -2.50 21.01 9.26
N HIS A 755 -3.10 20.27 8.33
CA HIS A 755 -2.62 20.07 6.96
C HIS A 755 -1.15 19.62 6.82
N GLN A 756 -0.65 18.84 7.79
CA GLN A 756 0.71 18.30 7.77
C GLN A 756 0.75 16.77 7.60
N GLY A 757 -0.37 16.07 7.78
CA GLY A 757 -0.45 14.61 7.61
C GLY A 757 0.34 13.77 8.62
N SER A 758 1.05 14.39 9.57
CA SER A 758 1.86 13.73 10.61
C SER A 758 1.19 13.70 11.99
N SER A 759 -0.05 14.19 12.10
CA SER A 759 -0.81 14.23 13.35
C SER A 759 -1.62 12.96 13.58
N SER A 760 -1.86 12.63 14.85
CA SER A 760 -2.80 11.58 15.22
C SER A 760 -4.27 12.02 15.15
N THR A 761 -4.53 13.32 15.05
CA THR A 761 -5.88 13.93 15.11
C THR A 761 -6.20 14.78 13.88
N GLY A 762 -7.34 15.47 13.86
CA GLY A 762 -7.86 16.25 12.74
C GLY A 762 -8.53 15.39 11.67
N SER A 763 -9.31 14.37 12.09
CA SER A 763 -9.91 13.40 11.17
C SER A 763 -11.42 13.43 11.20
N GLY A 764 -12.10 13.36 10.06
CA GLY A 764 -13.57 13.25 10.03
C GLY A 764 -14.03 11.95 10.70
N LEU A 765 -13.45 10.83 10.28
CA LEU A 765 -13.62 9.52 10.89
C LEU A 765 -12.26 8.91 11.23
N ALA A 766 -12.09 8.42 12.46
CA ALA A 766 -10.95 7.60 12.85
C ALA A 766 -11.43 6.19 13.24
N VAL A 767 -10.95 5.19 12.52
CA VAL A 767 -11.19 3.77 12.82
C VAL A 767 -9.94 3.20 13.46
N THR A 768 -10.03 2.83 14.74
CA THR A 768 -8.88 2.41 15.56
C THR A 768 -9.08 1.03 16.17
N GLY A 769 -7.99 0.42 16.63
CA GLY A 769 -8.03 -0.88 17.30
C GLY A 769 -8.46 -2.03 16.38
N ASN A 770 -8.09 -1.97 15.09
CA ASN A 770 -8.43 -2.95 14.07
C ASN A 770 -9.94 -3.25 13.98
N ALA A 771 -10.75 -2.20 13.94
CA ALA A 771 -12.20 -2.29 13.85
C ALA A 771 -12.66 -2.42 12.38
N PRO A 772 -13.47 -3.42 12.03
CA PRO A 772 -14.17 -3.45 10.75
C PRO A 772 -15.17 -2.30 10.66
N ALA A 773 -15.34 -1.72 9.47
CA ALA A 773 -16.27 -0.61 9.27
C ALA A 773 -16.81 -0.53 7.85
N VAL A 774 -18.08 -0.13 7.75
CA VAL A 774 -18.73 0.26 6.51
C VAL A 774 -18.94 1.76 6.54
N VAL A 775 -18.28 2.46 5.63
CA VAL A 775 -18.31 3.91 5.47
C VAL A 775 -18.96 4.21 4.12
N ASP A 776 -20.27 4.46 4.14
CA ASP A 776 -21.08 4.61 2.92
C ASP A 776 -21.80 5.95 2.85
N GLY A 777 -21.69 6.66 1.73
CA GLY A 777 -22.54 7.84 1.48
C GLY A 777 -22.21 9.07 2.33
N ASN A 778 -21.07 9.14 3.00
CA ASN A 778 -20.74 10.28 3.88
C ASN A 778 -20.11 11.45 3.13
N VAL A 779 -20.13 12.64 3.73
CA VAL A 779 -19.42 13.83 3.25
C VAL A 779 -18.35 14.22 4.24
N PHE A 780 -17.12 14.33 3.77
CA PHE A 780 -15.97 14.81 4.54
C PHE A 780 -15.42 16.06 3.87
N GLN A 781 -15.68 17.23 4.45
CA GLN A 781 -15.29 18.49 3.83
C GLN A 781 -14.71 19.48 4.84
N TYR A 782 -13.65 20.18 4.41
CA TYR A 782 -12.90 21.12 5.25
C TYR A 782 -12.31 20.49 6.51
N ILE A 783 -11.75 19.29 6.36
CA ILE A 783 -11.10 18.55 7.43
C ILE A 783 -9.59 18.83 7.41
N ASP A 784 -9.04 19.28 8.54
CA ASP A 784 -7.64 19.73 8.62
C ASP A 784 -6.63 18.66 8.18
N ASN A 785 -6.89 17.36 8.45
CA ASN A 785 -6.03 16.27 8.01
C ASN A 785 -6.79 15.23 7.15
N PHE A 786 -7.46 14.26 7.77
CA PHE A 786 -7.92 13.06 7.07
C PHE A 786 -9.44 13.00 7.02
N GLY A 787 -10.04 12.84 5.84
CA GLY A 787 -11.47 12.49 5.76
C GLY A 787 -11.76 11.21 6.55
N VAL A 788 -11.03 10.14 6.20
CA VAL A 788 -11.02 8.87 6.93
C VAL A 788 -9.59 8.48 7.27
N LYS A 789 -9.31 8.23 8.56
CA LYS A 789 -8.08 7.61 9.06
C LYS A 789 -8.40 6.21 9.56
N SER A 790 -7.61 5.21 9.19
CA SER A 790 -7.82 3.83 9.62
C SER A 790 -6.54 3.15 10.12
N GLU A 791 -6.64 2.47 11.25
CA GLU A 791 -5.65 1.54 11.80
C GLU A 791 -6.03 0.08 11.55
N SER A 792 -7.12 -0.15 10.81
CA SER A 792 -7.68 -1.48 10.53
C SER A 792 -7.14 -2.07 9.24
N GLN A 793 -7.16 -3.40 9.15
CA GLN A 793 -6.92 -4.09 7.88
C GLN A 793 -7.89 -3.59 6.81
N LEU A 794 -7.38 -3.18 5.65
CA LEU A 794 -8.22 -2.53 4.64
C LEU A 794 -9.26 -3.50 4.04
N ASN A 795 -8.97 -4.80 4.02
CA ASN A 795 -9.90 -5.84 3.57
C ASN A 795 -11.08 -6.06 4.54
N GLU A 796 -11.11 -5.37 5.69
CA GLU A 796 -12.25 -5.31 6.61
C GLU A 796 -13.05 -4.00 6.49
N LEU A 797 -12.65 -3.11 5.57
CA LEU A 797 -13.25 -1.79 5.37
C LEU A 797 -14.00 -1.74 4.03
N VAL A 798 -15.23 -1.22 4.11
CA VAL A 798 -16.01 -0.81 2.95
C VAL A 798 -16.00 0.71 2.91
N LEU A 799 -15.59 1.29 1.79
CA LEU A 799 -15.55 2.74 1.57
C LEU A 799 -16.30 3.06 0.28
N THR A 800 -17.59 3.37 0.35
CA THR A 800 -18.43 3.53 -0.84
C THR A 800 -19.19 4.84 -0.88
N ASN A 801 -19.37 5.41 -2.07
CA ASN A 801 -20.26 6.57 -2.29
C ASN A 801 -19.95 7.81 -1.42
N ASN A 802 -18.73 7.96 -0.90
CA ASN A 802 -18.38 9.10 -0.04
C ASN A 802 -17.90 10.29 -0.88
N ALA A 803 -18.18 11.50 -0.42
CA ALA A 803 -17.69 12.74 -1.01
C ALA A 803 -16.59 13.35 -0.14
N PHE A 804 -15.49 13.76 -0.78
CA PHE A 804 -14.35 14.41 -0.13
C PHE A 804 -14.08 15.77 -0.77
N PHE A 805 -13.83 16.79 0.03
CA PHE A 805 -13.50 18.11 -0.51
C PHE A 805 -12.69 18.99 0.45
N ARG A 806 -11.56 19.49 -0.04
CA ARG A 806 -10.59 20.35 0.67
C ARG A 806 -10.14 19.77 2.01
N ASN A 807 -9.78 18.49 1.97
CA ASN A 807 -9.11 17.80 3.08
C ASN A 807 -7.61 17.67 2.77
N TRP A 808 -6.74 17.49 3.76
CA TRP A 808 -5.34 17.17 3.44
C TRP A 808 -5.22 15.80 2.75
N ALA A 809 -6.01 14.81 3.18
CA ALA A 809 -6.21 13.56 2.44
C ALA A 809 -7.65 13.06 2.60
N ALA A 810 -8.19 12.41 1.57
CA ALA A 810 -9.47 11.72 1.65
C ALA A 810 -9.37 10.48 2.54
N PHE A 811 -8.32 9.69 2.36
CA PHE A 811 -8.09 8.46 3.10
C PHE A 811 -6.62 8.32 3.55
N ARG A 812 -6.42 7.83 4.77
CA ARG A 812 -5.11 7.52 5.36
C ARG A 812 -5.17 6.18 6.10
N SER A 813 -4.39 5.20 5.67
CA SER A 813 -4.09 4.03 6.49
C SER A 813 -2.90 4.33 7.40
N THR A 814 -2.84 3.73 8.59
CA THR A 814 -1.63 3.69 9.43
C THR A 814 -0.83 2.41 9.25
N LEU A 815 -1.34 1.45 8.49
CA LEU A 815 -0.65 0.20 8.17
C LEU A 815 0.23 0.36 6.92
N GLY A 816 1.42 -0.23 6.93
CA GLY A 816 2.40 -0.16 5.85
C GLY A 816 3.43 0.97 6.01
N THR A 817 4.55 0.88 5.29
CA THR A 817 5.67 1.82 5.38
C THR A 817 6.12 2.27 3.97
N PRO A 818 6.11 3.58 3.64
CA PRO A 818 5.29 4.59 4.31
C PRO A 818 3.80 4.19 4.22
N PRO A 819 2.97 4.58 5.20
CA PRO A 819 1.59 4.13 5.17
C PRO A 819 0.88 4.71 3.94
N PRO A 820 -0.13 4.03 3.36
CA PRO A 820 -0.87 4.53 2.20
C PRO A 820 -1.73 5.77 2.47
N THR A 821 -1.65 6.73 1.56
CA THR A 821 -2.43 7.97 1.56
C THR A 821 -3.11 8.15 0.23
N VAL A 822 -4.38 8.56 0.25
CA VAL A 822 -5.13 8.99 -0.94
C VAL A 822 -5.71 10.38 -0.67
N ASP A 823 -5.28 11.34 -1.46
CA ASP A 823 -5.78 12.71 -1.47
C ASP A 823 -6.75 12.94 -2.64
N GLU A 824 -7.19 14.19 -2.82
CA GLU A 824 -8.11 14.56 -3.89
C GLU A 824 -7.53 14.35 -5.30
N LYS A 825 -6.22 14.52 -5.47
CA LYS A 825 -5.52 14.38 -6.77
C LYS A 825 -5.20 12.92 -7.09
N SER A 826 -5.23 12.05 -6.08
CA SER A 826 -4.90 10.64 -6.17
C SER A 826 -6.09 9.72 -5.88
N MET A 827 -7.34 10.21 -5.95
CA MET A 827 -8.55 9.43 -5.66
C MET A 827 -8.64 8.12 -6.47
N HIS A 828 -8.08 8.09 -7.69
CA HIS A 828 -7.99 6.87 -8.51
C HIS A 828 -7.19 5.75 -7.84
N LEU A 829 -6.25 6.07 -6.95
CA LEU A 829 -5.43 5.10 -6.21
C LEU A 829 -6.18 4.34 -5.11
N LEU A 830 -7.45 4.69 -4.82
CA LEU A 830 -8.27 3.83 -3.96
C LEU A 830 -8.40 2.42 -4.52
N ALA A 831 -8.39 2.25 -5.84
CA ALA A 831 -8.45 0.95 -6.50
C ALA A 831 -7.20 0.07 -6.28
N ASP A 832 -6.07 0.68 -5.91
CA ASP A 832 -4.84 -0.03 -5.59
C ASP A 832 -4.85 -0.61 -4.17
N LEU A 833 -5.74 -0.12 -3.31
CA LEU A 833 -5.82 -0.53 -1.91
C LEU A 833 -6.71 -1.76 -1.76
N PRO A 834 -6.33 -2.73 -0.91
CA PRO A 834 -7.06 -3.98 -0.74
C PRO A 834 -8.31 -3.81 0.13
N PHE A 835 -9.16 -2.83 -0.19
CA PHE A 835 -10.44 -2.64 0.49
C PHE A 835 -11.34 -3.85 0.30
N LYS A 836 -12.22 -4.14 1.29
CA LYS A 836 -13.32 -5.09 1.07
C LYS A 836 -14.15 -4.67 -0.13
N LYS A 837 -14.41 -3.36 -0.21
CA LYS A 837 -15.07 -2.71 -1.34
C LYS A 837 -14.76 -1.21 -1.34
N ALA A 838 -14.38 -0.66 -2.48
CA ALA A 838 -14.16 0.78 -2.66
C ALA A 838 -14.67 1.25 -4.04
N GLU A 839 -15.86 1.87 -4.09
CA GLU A 839 -16.48 2.34 -5.33
C GLU A 839 -17.36 3.57 -5.11
N GLY A 840 -17.59 4.37 -6.16
CA GLY A 840 -18.49 5.52 -6.11
C GLY A 840 -18.02 6.69 -5.25
N ASN A 841 -16.79 6.66 -4.72
CA ASN A 841 -16.22 7.80 -3.99
C ASN A 841 -15.84 8.93 -4.94
N VAL A 842 -16.10 10.16 -4.56
CA VAL A 842 -15.96 11.35 -5.42
C VAL A 842 -15.24 12.50 -4.70
N VAL A 843 -14.58 13.35 -5.48
CA VAL A 843 -14.04 14.63 -5.03
C VAL A 843 -14.97 15.73 -5.51
N VAL A 844 -15.80 16.26 -4.61
CA VAL A 844 -16.82 17.25 -4.99
C VAL A 844 -17.29 18.05 -3.78
N ASP A 845 -17.52 19.36 -3.97
CA ASP A 845 -18.13 20.24 -2.98
C ASP A 845 -19.59 19.85 -2.71
N GLY A 846 -19.98 19.72 -1.44
CA GLY A 846 -21.35 19.48 -1.01
C GLY A 846 -22.30 20.67 -1.20
N GLY A 847 -21.80 21.89 -1.41
CA GLY A 847 -22.61 23.07 -1.69
C GLY A 847 -23.41 23.56 -0.48
N PHE A 848 -22.75 23.71 0.67
CA PHE A 848 -23.38 24.05 1.94
C PHE A 848 -23.65 25.56 2.10
N ASP A 849 -24.65 25.90 2.90
CA ASP A 849 -24.98 27.27 3.28
C ASP A 849 -24.29 27.66 4.59
N ILE A 850 -23.02 27.98 4.46
CA ILE A 850 -22.13 28.22 5.61
C ILE A 850 -22.18 29.69 5.97
N ASP A 851 -22.21 30.00 7.27
CA ASP A 851 -22.07 31.37 7.75
C ASP A 851 -20.84 32.04 7.11
N PRO A 852 -21.01 33.17 6.38
CA PRO A 852 -19.93 33.77 5.61
C PRO A 852 -18.73 34.18 6.46
N ALA A 853 -18.98 34.65 7.68
CA ALA A 853 -17.92 35.11 8.58
C ALA A 853 -17.13 33.92 9.15
N PHE A 854 -17.81 32.82 9.48
CA PHE A 854 -17.18 31.56 9.85
C PHE A 854 -16.32 31.00 8.70
N TYR A 855 -16.89 30.92 7.50
CA TYR A 855 -16.19 30.40 6.32
C TYR A 855 -14.95 31.23 5.96
N ALA A 856 -15.08 32.56 5.99
CA ALA A 856 -13.97 33.46 5.70
C ALA A 856 -12.80 33.30 6.70
N SER A 857 -13.08 33.08 7.98
CA SER A 857 -12.03 32.80 8.98
C SER A 857 -11.32 31.46 8.74
N TRP A 858 -12.07 30.41 8.39
CA TRP A 858 -11.47 29.12 8.00
C TRP A 858 -10.58 29.27 6.76
N PHE A 859 -11.07 29.97 5.73
CA PHE A 859 -10.34 30.18 4.48
C PHE A 859 -9.06 30.99 4.72
N ALA A 860 -9.13 32.09 5.46
CA ALA A 860 -8.00 32.96 5.78
C ALA A 860 -6.88 32.22 6.53
N ARG A 861 -7.24 31.29 7.42
CA ARG A 861 -6.28 30.40 8.08
C ARG A 861 -5.72 29.36 7.11
N THR A 862 -6.59 28.56 6.52
CA THR A 862 -6.22 27.29 5.91
C THR A 862 -5.45 27.46 4.60
N SER A 863 -5.80 28.49 3.81
CA SER A 863 -5.09 28.81 2.56
C SER A 863 -3.61 29.15 2.76
N GLN A 864 -3.21 29.56 3.97
CA GLN A 864 -1.82 29.86 4.32
C GLN A 864 -1.07 28.65 4.89
N LEU A 865 -1.78 27.60 5.31
CA LEU A 865 -1.20 26.44 6.02
C LEU A 865 -0.76 25.30 5.09
N THR A 866 -1.17 25.32 3.82
CA THR A 866 -0.88 24.20 2.91
C THR A 866 -0.64 24.63 1.47
N GLY A 867 0.43 24.07 0.89
CA GLY A 867 0.71 24.15 -0.54
C GLY A 867 0.14 22.97 -1.35
N LEU A 868 -0.72 22.13 -0.73
CA LEU A 868 -1.33 20.99 -1.41
C LEU A 868 -2.27 21.44 -2.55
N PHE A 869 -2.91 22.60 -2.37
CA PHE A 869 -3.79 23.22 -3.35
C PHE A 869 -3.12 24.42 -4.00
N THR A 870 -3.31 24.58 -5.31
CA THR A 870 -2.75 25.71 -6.07
C THR A 870 -3.50 27.01 -5.72
N PRO A 871 -2.91 28.18 -6.01
CA PRO A 871 -3.61 29.46 -5.88
C PRO A 871 -4.96 29.49 -6.61
N GLU A 872 -5.05 28.88 -7.79
CA GLU A 872 -6.29 28.78 -8.58
C GLU A 872 -7.34 27.90 -7.88
N GLU A 873 -6.93 26.77 -7.31
CA GLU A 873 -7.79 25.87 -6.53
C GLU A 873 -8.36 26.56 -5.29
N TRP A 874 -7.59 27.46 -4.65
CA TRP A 874 -8.07 28.30 -3.55
C TRP A 874 -8.99 29.42 -4.03
N ASN A 875 -8.66 30.09 -5.13
CA ASN A 875 -9.47 31.18 -5.69
C ASN A 875 -10.89 30.71 -6.06
N GLN A 876 -11.05 29.46 -6.52
CA GLN A 876 -12.36 28.88 -6.85
C GLN A 876 -13.34 28.84 -5.67
N ILE A 877 -12.83 28.79 -4.44
CA ILE A 877 -13.64 28.66 -3.23
C ILE A 877 -13.48 29.86 -2.29
N ALA A 878 -12.86 30.94 -2.76
CA ALA A 878 -12.63 32.13 -1.96
C ALA A 878 -13.96 32.75 -1.47
N PRO A 879 -14.03 33.21 -0.22
CA PRO A 879 -15.22 33.91 0.28
C PRO A 879 -15.48 35.17 -0.55
N LYS A 880 -16.76 35.48 -0.81
CA LYS A 880 -17.13 36.72 -1.52
C LYS A 880 -16.68 37.94 -0.70
N PRO A 881 -16.12 39.00 -1.32
CA PRO A 881 -15.75 40.22 -0.61
C PRO A 881 -17.00 40.87 -0.01
N THR A 882 -17.04 41.07 1.30
CA THR A 882 -18.18 41.68 2.01
C THR A 882 -18.00 43.16 2.33
N GLY A 883 -16.98 43.83 1.78
CA GLY A 883 -16.78 45.28 1.92
C GLY A 883 -16.37 45.76 3.32
N GLY A 884 -15.78 44.90 4.16
CA GLY A 884 -15.30 45.22 5.51
C GLY A 884 -13.86 44.76 5.76
N GLU A 885 -13.41 44.83 7.01
CA GLU A 885 -12.08 44.33 7.42
C GLU A 885 -11.90 42.85 7.05
N ALA A 886 -10.67 42.48 6.69
CA ALA A 886 -10.32 41.10 6.35
C ALA A 886 -10.62 40.15 7.51
N ALA A 887 -11.19 38.98 7.22
CA ALA A 887 -11.49 37.98 8.23
C ALA A 887 -10.20 37.54 8.94
N LYS A 888 -10.21 37.58 10.27
CA LYS A 888 -9.08 37.10 11.08
C LYS A 888 -8.91 35.58 10.89
N PRO A 889 -7.66 35.10 10.67
CA PRO A 889 -7.39 33.67 10.66
C PRO A 889 -7.52 33.12 12.09
N GLY A 890 -8.21 31.99 12.25
CA GLY A 890 -8.38 31.33 13.53
C GLY A 890 -9.09 29.98 13.40
N VAL A 891 -9.29 29.29 14.53
CA VAL A 891 -9.89 27.95 14.58
C VAL A 891 -11.12 27.93 15.45
N GLY A 892 -12.07 27.04 15.16
CA GLY A 892 -13.15 26.73 16.09
C GLY A 892 -14.04 27.93 16.43
N ARG A 893 -14.26 28.87 15.50
CA ARG A 893 -15.12 30.04 15.74
C ARG A 893 -16.51 29.56 16.20
N ALA A 894 -17.09 30.14 17.23
CA ALA A 894 -18.39 29.67 17.74
C ALA A 894 -19.47 29.70 16.64
N LEU A 895 -20.11 28.56 16.38
CA LEU A 895 -21.19 28.43 15.40
C LEU A 895 -22.55 28.34 16.11
N ASP A 896 -23.59 28.96 15.57
CA ASP A 896 -24.96 28.77 16.07
C ASP A 896 -25.45 27.36 15.68
N TRP A 897 -25.89 26.58 16.67
CA TRP A 897 -26.41 25.24 16.43
C TRP A 897 -27.62 25.26 15.47
N LYS A 898 -28.41 26.34 15.43
CA LYS A 898 -29.56 26.50 14.52
C LYS A 898 -29.13 26.59 13.06
N GLN A 899 -27.95 27.17 12.81
CA GLN A 899 -27.33 27.18 11.49
C GLN A 899 -26.73 25.80 11.19
N ALA A 900 -26.00 25.23 12.15
CA ALA A 900 -25.37 23.91 12.00
C ALA A 900 -26.39 22.81 11.65
N ALA A 901 -27.56 22.80 12.30
CA ALA A 901 -28.64 21.84 12.07
C ALA A 901 -29.29 21.92 10.67
N LYS A 902 -28.87 22.89 9.83
CA LYS A 902 -29.36 23.09 8.46
C LYS A 902 -28.29 22.82 7.38
N LEU A 903 -27.09 22.39 7.77
CA LEU A 903 -25.96 22.14 6.85
C LEU A 903 -26.10 20.81 6.11
N PHE A 904 -27.18 20.67 5.34
CA PHE A 904 -27.38 19.55 4.42
C PHE A 904 -26.71 19.84 3.07
N PRO A 905 -26.08 18.83 2.44
CA PRO A 905 -25.50 18.97 1.10
C PRO A 905 -26.60 19.37 0.09
N ARG A 906 -26.34 20.39 -0.73
CA ARG A 906 -27.22 20.82 -1.83
C ARG A 906 -26.80 20.25 -3.18
N ASN A 907 -25.58 19.75 -3.30
CA ASN A 907 -25.11 19.09 -4.51
C ASN A 907 -25.76 17.71 -4.68
N ALA A 908 -26.42 17.49 -5.82
CA ALA A 908 -27.12 16.25 -6.15
C ALA A 908 -26.20 15.04 -6.33
N GLN A 909 -24.90 15.26 -6.58
CA GLN A 909 -23.90 14.18 -6.67
C GLN A 909 -23.50 13.62 -5.30
N VAL A 910 -23.89 14.30 -4.23
CA VAL A 910 -23.50 13.98 -2.86
C VAL A 910 -24.68 13.33 -2.12
N LYS A 911 -24.41 12.33 -1.28
CA LYS A 911 -25.42 11.72 -0.38
C LYS A 911 -25.49 12.48 0.94
N GLY A 912 -24.61 12.21 1.90
CA GLY A 912 -24.54 12.91 3.18
C GLY A 912 -25.84 12.94 3.97
N ALA A 913 -25.88 13.78 5.02
CA ALA A 913 -27.07 13.93 5.83
C ALA A 913 -28.23 14.54 5.01
N ARG A 914 -29.46 14.11 5.34
CA ARG A 914 -30.69 14.48 4.63
C ARG A 914 -31.83 14.73 5.59
N LEU A 915 -32.70 15.65 5.20
CA LEU A 915 -34.01 15.81 5.81
C LEU A 915 -34.83 14.54 5.57
N LYS A 916 -35.12 13.80 6.65
CA LYS A 916 -36.05 12.68 6.63
C LYS A 916 -37.35 13.12 7.31
N LYS A 917 -38.49 12.91 6.64
CA LYS A 917 -39.80 12.95 7.31
C LYS A 917 -39.90 11.74 8.22
N LEU A 918 -40.13 11.95 9.51
CA LEU A 918 -40.27 10.91 10.52
C LEU A 918 -41.73 10.77 10.98
N GLU A 919 -41.96 9.93 12.00
CA GLU A 919 -43.28 9.53 12.55
C GLU A 919 -44.30 10.69 12.68
N SER A 920 -45.54 10.42 12.28
CA SER A 920 -46.71 11.22 12.66
C SER A 920 -47.37 10.63 13.90
N GLY A 921 -47.91 11.47 14.79
CA GLY A 921 -48.58 11.02 16.02
C GLY A 921 -49.82 10.15 15.77
N SER A 922 -50.29 10.08 14.52
CA SER A 922 -51.37 9.19 14.04
C SER A 922 -50.91 7.80 13.59
N ASP A 923 -49.60 7.55 13.44
CA ASP A 923 -49.05 6.23 13.06
C ASP A 923 -48.96 5.26 14.26
N ARG A 924 -49.85 5.41 15.24
CA ARG A 924 -49.86 4.68 16.51
C ARG A 924 -51.23 4.11 16.85
#